data_AF-A0A1V5TKD1-F1
#
_entry.id   AF-A0A1V5TKD1-F1
#
_cell.length_a   1.000
_cell.length_b   1.000
_cell.length_c   1.000
_cell.angle_alpha   90.00
_cell.angle_beta   90.00
_cell.angle_gamma   90.00
#
_symmetry.space_group_name_H-M   'P 1'
#
loop_
_entity.id
_entity.type
_entity.pdbx_description
1 polymer ?
#
loop_
_entity_poly.entity_id
_entity_poly.type
_entity_poly.pdbx_seq_one_letter_code
_entity_poly.pdbx_strand_id
1 'polypeptide(L)'
;MKTIICAILSTTFWVTAFTQTLPVPPRSSNALSGSAFVNLIWSMPRDQREEQIYSQVISGNIPEFMRQLNTITANANIGGSNYTVKYFVIPEYLAIGSDSDYFLTPMSPIVAQRICNALNCTMPTKKMVDQIYTTAICKLRPQPIPPSGAMTTVPVFAQHNDSVMSIRLPLLPQYPFGSLVGGTKKDVIISNRIYQNLQPNVPKPVVIYGWHQLNGTPIQPVYNGHDETYADYSHGIRLVLDSVLVNDSPMTFAQLLADPALCVLVSDEGTILKPYYTLAGTFTPSPKSLGVLWNSSSSLKIIVQPLSGTTFKAFYGKNGITFTDSTSEFTDNIIVNNLADDSIYYFKLRALSGLGYSDFSEVLAASVSGSAPGVLIVNGFDRSSAGNTYNFVRQHGSAFKNNGYDFSSSTNDAVIEGIVSLNNYFIVDFILGEESTADETFSDAEQELVKSYLKNGGRLFVSGAEIAWDLDNKGSSSDKYFINNYLKSKYINDAPNGQSGVFYQAEPVPNGIFDGIGTISFDNGTHGTFNVRYPDVIAGVNGGIECLKYSNLTNQFAAVCFQGIYPGGSAIGKSICVGIPFETIYPEEKRNIFMEKVISFFNSPVNVSEDFQSVPTSFKLYQNYPNPFNPSTTISYEIPSLVNGDSKAGGFVTLKVYDVLGNEITTLVNEYQKPGYHTVKFNASSLSSGIYFYSLQTGNKTLNNKMILMK
;
A
#
# COMPACT_ATOMS: atom_id res chain seq x y z
N MET A 1 36.63 44.82 -42.26
CA MET A 1 35.39 44.06 -41.98
C MET A 1 35.78 42.80 -41.22
N LYS A 2 35.43 42.70 -39.94
CA LYS A 2 35.57 41.47 -39.14
C LYS A 2 34.20 40.83 -39.07
N THR A 3 34.04 39.65 -39.66
CA THR A 3 32.78 38.90 -39.64
C THR A 3 32.66 38.17 -38.30
N ILE A 4 31.68 38.56 -37.50
CA ILE A 4 31.31 37.90 -36.24
C ILE A 4 30.46 36.67 -36.61
N ILE A 5 30.93 35.48 -36.24
CA ILE A 5 30.14 34.25 -36.31
C ILE A 5 29.39 34.12 -34.98
N CYS A 6 28.06 34.32 -35.01
CA CYS A 6 27.17 33.99 -33.91
C CYS A 6 27.02 32.46 -33.83
N ALA A 7 27.48 31.87 -32.73
CA ALA A 7 27.15 30.50 -32.37
C ALA A 7 25.75 30.48 -31.73
N ILE A 8 24.78 29.87 -32.41
CA ILE A 8 23.46 29.57 -31.84
C ILE A 8 23.63 28.28 -31.02
N LEU A 9 23.67 28.41 -29.70
CA LEU A 9 23.51 27.29 -28.77
C LEU A 9 22.05 26.82 -28.85
N SER A 10 21.81 25.70 -29.51
CA SER A 10 20.54 24.97 -29.40
C SER A 10 20.55 24.17 -28.09
N THR A 11 19.81 24.64 -27.10
CA THR A 11 19.52 23.83 -25.90
C THR A 11 18.49 22.79 -26.28
N THR A 12 18.96 21.58 -26.56
CA THR A 12 18.13 20.38 -26.68
C THR A 12 17.57 20.05 -25.29
N PHE A 13 16.30 20.37 -25.07
CA PHE A 13 15.54 19.82 -23.95
C PHE A 13 15.42 18.30 -24.16
N TRP A 14 16.12 17.53 -23.34
CA TRP A 14 15.85 16.10 -23.21
C TRP A 14 14.56 15.95 -22.41
N VAL A 15 13.43 15.85 -23.12
CA VAL A 15 12.23 15.26 -22.53
C VAL A 15 12.51 13.76 -22.44
N THR A 16 12.89 13.28 -21.27
CA THR A 16 12.93 11.84 -21.00
C THR A 16 11.51 11.32 -21.12
N ALA A 17 11.18 10.68 -22.24
CA ALA A 17 9.95 9.92 -22.37
C ALA A 17 10.02 8.77 -21.34
N PHE A 18 9.18 8.84 -20.31
CA PHE A 18 9.02 7.73 -19.38
C PHE A 18 8.44 6.53 -20.15
N THR A 19 9.25 5.49 -20.33
CA THR A 19 8.77 4.23 -20.92
C THR A 19 8.03 3.46 -19.83
N GLN A 20 6.81 3.00 -20.14
CA GLN A 20 6.05 2.18 -19.20
C GLN A 20 6.49 0.72 -19.30
N THR A 21 6.63 0.08 -18.14
CA THR A 21 7.05 -1.33 -18.05
C THR A 21 5.94 -2.21 -17.50
N LEU A 22 5.90 -3.46 -17.94
CA LEU A 22 5.03 -4.48 -17.38
C LEU A 22 5.50 -4.82 -15.95
N PRO A 23 4.63 -4.80 -14.91
CA PRO A 23 5.01 -5.01 -13.52
C PRO A 23 5.15 -6.50 -13.20
N VAL A 24 6.05 -7.17 -13.92
CA VAL A 24 6.34 -8.60 -13.77
C VAL A 24 7.77 -8.79 -13.23
N PRO A 25 8.01 -9.76 -12.33
CA PRO A 25 9.36 -9.98 -11.78
C PRO A 25 10.44 -10.22 -12.85
N PRO A 26 11.72 -9.94 -12.54
CA PRO A 26 12.83 -10.26 -13.43
C PRO A 26 12.84 -11.76 -13.77
N ARG A 27 13.16 -12.08 -15.02
CA ARG A 27 13.26 -13.48 -15.47
C ARG A 27 14.43 -14.17 -14.77
N SER A 28 14.17 -15.29 -14.10
CA SER A 28 15.21 -16.13 -13.52
C SER A 28 16.17 -16.67 -14.60
N SER A 29 17.46 -16.73 -14.29
CA SER A 29 18.46 -17.34 -15.18
C SER A 29 18.21 -18.84 -15.43
N ASN A 30 17.54 -19.52 -14.48
CA ASN A 30 17.17 -20.93 -14.58
C ASN A 30 15.76 -21.16 -15.15
N ALA A 31 15.09 -20.10 -15.62
CA ALA A 31 13.75 -20.21 -16.17
C ALA A 31 13.74 -20.99 -17.51
N LEU A 32 12.68 -21.77 -17.73
CA LEU A 32 12.51 -22.60 -18.92
C LEU A 32 12.52 -21.74 -20.20
N SER A 33 13.09 -22.25 -21.27
CA SER A 33 12.90 -21.69 -22.61
C SER A 33 11.50 -22.01 -23.13
N GLY A 34 11.04 -21.34 -24.20
CA GLY A 34 9.74 -21.61 -24.81
C GLY A 34 9.59 -23.07 -25.23
N SER A 35 10.58 -23.63 -25.91
CA SER A 35 10.60 -25.03 -26.32
C SER A 35 10.61 -26.00 -25.13
N ALA A 36 11.38 -25.70 -24.08
CA ALA A 36 11.41 -26.52 -22.86
C ALA A 36 10.06 -26.50 -22.12
N PHE A 37 9.41 -25.33 -22.08
CA PHE A 37 8.07 -25.19 -21.52
C PHE A 37 7.02 -25.99 -22.32
N VAL A 38 7.05 -25.91 -23.66
CA VAL A 38 6.16 -26.70 -24.53
C VAL A 38 6.31 -28.19 -24.27
N ASN A 39 7.54 -28.69 -24.10
CA ASN A 39 7.79 -30.10 -23.75
C ASN A 39 7.21 -30.48 -22.39
N LEU A 40 7.31 -29.59 -21.39
CA LEU A 40 6.73 -29.80 -20.07
C LEU A 40 5.21 -29.97 -20.16
N ILE A 41 4.52 -29.11 -20.90
CA ILE A 41 3.05 -29.09 -20.95
C ILE A 41 2.45 -29.99 -22.05
N TRP A 42 3.27 -30.65 -22.87
CA TRP A 42 2.88 -31.32 -24.12
C TRP A 42 1.65 -32.23 -24.00
N SER A 43 1.59 -33.02 -22.94
CA SER A 43 0.50 -33.98 -22.67
C SER A 43 -0.28 -33.66 -21.40
N MET A 44 -0.11 -32.46 -20.82
CA MET A 44 -0.76 -32.11 -19.58
C MET A 44 -2.27 -31.92 -19.77
N PRO A 45 -3.10 -32.38 -18.83
CA PRO A 45 -4.48 -31.96 -18.71
C PRO A 45 -4.61 -30.43 -18.67
N ARG A 46 -5.74 -29.89 -19.15
CA ARG A 46 -5.95 -28.45 -19.31
C ARG A 46 -5.69 -27.67 -18.03
N ASP A 47 -6.26 -28.11 -16.91
CA ASP A 47 -6.12 -27.51 -15.58
C ASP A 47 -4.65 -27.44 -15.14
N GLN A 48 -3.89 -28.53 -15.29
CA GLN A 48 -2.47 -28.55 -14.95
C GLN A 48 -1.65 -27.65 -15.88
N ARG A 49 -1.93 -27.68 -17.18
CA ARG A 49 -1.30 -26.81 -18.19
C ARG A 49 -1.53 -25.34 -17.84
N GLU A 50 -2.76 -24.97 -17.51
CA GLU A 50 -3.16 -23.61 -17.20
C GLU A 50 -2.50 -23.09 -15.93
N GLU A 51 -2.33 -23.94 -14.92
CA GLU A 51 -1.55 -23.60 -13.73
C GLU A 51 -0.05 -23.43 -14.04
N GLN A 52 0.51 -24.26 -14.93
CA GLN A 52 1.90 -24.07 -15.38
C GLN A 52 2.07 -22.75 -16.14
N ILE A 53 1.12 -22.38 -17.01
CA ILE A 53 1.13 -21.09 -17.71
C ILE A 53 1.15 -19.94 -16.70
N TYR A 54 0.23 -19.95 -15.74
CA TYR A 54 0.14 -18.93 -14.69
C TYR A 54 1.46 -18.82 -13.91
N SER A 55 1.97 -19.95 -13.41
CA SER A 55 3.21 -20.01 -12.62
C SER A 55 4.42 -19.47 -13.38
N GLN A 56 4.58 -19.79 -14.66
CA GLN A 56 5.68 -19.26 -15.48
C GLN A 56 5.58 -17.75 -15.66
N VAL A 57 4.39 -17.21 -15.92
CA VAL A 57 4.20 -15.76 -16.14
C VAL A 57 4.45 -14.98 -14.86
N ILE A 58 3.85 -15.39 -13.74
CA ILE A 58 3.97 -14.66 -12.46
C ILE A 58 5.37 -14.77 -11.85
N SER A 59 6.12 -15.84 -12.15
CA SER A 59 7.55 -15.93 -11.80
C SER A 59 8.47 -15.13 -12.72
N GLY A 60 7.93 -14.45 -13.75
CA GLY A 60 8.69 -13.60 -14.66
C GLY A 60 9.31 -14.30 -15.86
N ASN A 61 8.93 -15.56 -16.16
CA ASN A 61 9.42 -16.27 -17.35
C ASN A 61 8.70 -15.82 -18.65
N ILE A 62 8.87 -14.55 -18.98
CA ILE A 62 8.46 -13.97 -20.27
C ILE A 62 9.67 -13.35 -20.98
N PRO A 63 9.63 -13.19 -22.32
CA PRO A 63 10.68 -12.51 -23.06
C PRO A 63 10.93 -11.08 -22.55
N GLU A 64 12.19 -10.63 -22.61
CA GLU A 64 12.61 -9.32 -22.14
C GLU A 64 11.98 -8.21 -22.99
N PHE A 65 11.89 -8.42 -24.30
CA PHE A 65 11.28 -7.44 -25.20
C PHE A 65 9.80 -7.16 -24.91
N MET A 66 9.09 -8.07 -24.22
CA MET A 66 7.68 -7.88 -23.86
C MET A 66 7.48 -6.95 -22.67
N ARG A 67 8.53 -6.68 -21.90
CA ARG A 67 8.46 -5.87 -20.68
C ARG A 67 8.31 -4.38 -20.98
N GLN A 68 8.82 -3.91 -22.11
CA GLN A 68 8.67 -2.52 -22.55
C GLN A 68 7.37 -2.38 -23.34
N LEU A 69 6.47 -1.53 -22.84
CA LEU A 69 5.14 -1.41 -23.41
C LEU A 69 5.09 -0.36 -24.52
N ASN A 70 4.24 -0.60 -25.51
CA ASN A 70 3.97 0.36 -26.57
C ASN A 70 2.77 1.24 -26.19
N THR A 71 2.89 2.54 -26.45
CA THR A 71 1.79 3.48 -26.26
C THR A 71 0.84 3.45 -27.44
N ILE A 72 -0.46 3.32 -27.16
CA ILE A 72 -1.54 3.56 -28.11
C ILE A 72 -2.16 4.92 -27.78
N THR A 73 -2.39 5.75 -28.79
CA THR A 73 -3.09 7.03 -28.65
C THR A 73 -4.29 7.06 -29.58
N ALA A 74 -5.47 7.35 -29.04
CA ALA A 74 -6.69 7.49 -29.82
C ALA A 74 -7.44 8.76 -29.40
N ASN A 75 -8.24 9.30 -30.32
CA ASN A 75 -9.00 10.53 -30.12
C ASN A 75 -10.48 10.30 -30.40
N ALA A 76 -11.34 10.97 -29.65
CA ALA A 76 -12.78 11.03 -29.94
C ALA A 76 -13.32 12.44 -29.68
N ASN A 77 -14.28 12.88 -30.48
CA ASN A 77 -15.05 14.08 -30.20
C ASN A 77 -16.29 13.69 -29.38
N ILE A 78 -16.41 14.23 -28.17
CA ILE A 78 -17.46 13.92 -27.21
C ILE A 78 -18.09 15.24 -26.78
N GLY A 79 -19.37 15.44 -27.11
CA GLY A 79 -20.10 16.66 -26.77
C GLY A 79 -19.48 17.95 -27.34
N GLY A 80 -18.77 17.87 -28.47
CA GLY A 80 -18.08 19.02 -29.09
C GLY A 80 -16.63 19.21 -28.65
N SER A 81 -16.18 18.51 -27.61
CA SER A 81 -14.80 18.56 -27.11
C SER A 81 -13.99 17.38 -27.62
N ASN A 82 -12.72 17.60 -27.96
CA ASN A 82 -11.81 16.51 -28.32
C ASN A 82 -11.17 15.92 -27.06
N TYR A 83 -11.29 14.61 -26.92
CA TYR A 83 -10.65 13.83 -25.87
C TYR A 83 -9.57 12.94 -26.48
N THR A 84 -8.44 12.85 -25.78
CA THR A 84 -7.34 11.94 -26.11
C THR A 84 -7.27 10.85 -25.05
N VAL A 85 -7.19 9.59 -25.47
CA VAL A 85 -6.86 8.46 -24.60
C VAL A 85 -5.46 7.95 -24.94
N LYS A 86 -4.65 7.67 -23.92
CA LYS A 86 -3.35 6.98 -24.04
C LYS A 86 -3.32 5.77 -23.11
N TYR A 87 -3.00 4.60 -23.66
CA TYR A 87 -2.84 3.37 -22.88
C TYR A 87 -1.63 2.57 -23.38
N PHE A 88 -1.16 1.64 -22.55
CA PHE A 88 0.12 0.94 -22.76
C PHE A 88 -0.11 -0.57 -22.89
N VAL A 89 0.43 -1.16 -23.95
CA VAL A 89 0.16 -2.56 -24.33
C VAL A 89 1.44 -3.31 -24.61
N ILE A 90 1.45 -4.62 -24.31
CA ILE A 90 2.58 -5.48 -24.70
C ILE A 90 2.75 -5.53 -26.22
N PRO A 91 3.99 -5.63 -26.74
CA PRO A 91 4.28 -5.53 -28.17
C PRO A 91 3.66 -6.66 -29.00
N GLU A 92 3.49 -7.83 -28.42
CA GLU A 92 2.93 -9.03 -29.07
C GLU A 92 2.06 -9.80 -28.07
N TYR A 93 1.39 -10.86 -28.51
CA TYR A 93 0.62 -11.72 -27.60
C TYR A 93 1.53 -12.38 -26.56
N LEU A 94 1.03 -12.52 -25.33
CA LEU A 94 1.76 -13.06 -24.19
C LEU A 94 2.45 -14.39 -24.53
N ALA A 95 3.74 -14.46 -24.22
CA ALA A 95 4.57 -15.63 -24.44
C ALA A 95 5.38 -16.01 -23.20
N ILE A 96 5.76 -17.28 -23.14
CA ILE A 96 6.66 -17.85 -22.13
C ILE A 96 7.98 -18.22 -22.79
N GLY A 97 9.10 -17.88 -22.16
CA GLY A 97 10.45 -18.20 -22.64
C GLY A 97 11.41 -17.02 -22.64
N SER A 98 12.39 -17.05 -23.53
CA SER A 98 13.38 -15.98 -23.73
C SER A 98 13.22 -15.32 -25.10
N ASP A 99 13.88 -14.18 -25.33
CA ASP A 99 13.88 -13.48 -26.63
C ASP A 99 14.28 -14.39 -27.81
N SER A 100 15.13 -15.39 -27.55
CA SER A 100 15.63 -16.33 -28.57
C SER A 100 14.77 -17.58 -28.76
N ASP A 101 13.94 -17.93 -27.78
CA ASP A 101 13.12 -19.15 -27.77
C ASP A 101 11.89 -18.92 -26.88
N TYR A 102 10.77 -18.55 -27.51
CA TYR A 102 9.51 -18.26 -26.83
C TYR A 102 8.33 -18.95 -27.50
N PHE A 103 7.31 -19.21 -26.69
CA PHE A 103 6.06 -19.83 -27.09
C PHE A 103 4.91 -18.86 -26.87
N LEU A 104 4.27 -18.41 -27.96
CA LEU A 104 3.01 -17.66 -27.88
C LEU A 104 1.97 -18.58 -27.23
N THR A 105 1.42 -18.19 -26.09
CA THR A 105 0.75 -19.13 -25.18
C THR A 105 -0.78 -18.94 -25.20
N PRO A 106 -1.56 -19.74 -25.97
CA PRO A 106 -3.01 -19.79 -25.80
C PRO A 106 -3.40 -20.25 -24.40
N MET A 107 -4.38 -19.59 -23.81
CA MET A 107 -4.94 -19.90 -22.50
C MET A 107 -6.41 -19.47 -22.41
N SER A 108 -7.13 -20.01 -21.44
CA SER A 108 -8.50 -19.60 -21.14
C SER A 108 -8.56 -18.15 -20.65
N PRO A 109 -9.71 -17.45 -20.80
CA PRO A 109 -9.90 -16.14 -20.20
C PRO A 109 -9.78 -16.16 -18.66
N ILE A 110 -10.03 -17.30 -18.01
CA ILE A 110 -9.86 -17.46 -16.56
C ILE A 110 -8.40 -17.24 -16.16
N VAL A 111 -7.46 -17.94 -16.80
CA VAL A 111 -6.02 -17.76 -16.52
C VAL A 111 -5.55 -16.38 -16.94
N ALA A 112 -6.01 -15.90 -18.10
CA ALA A 112 -5.69 -14.57 -18.58
C ALA A 112 -6.11 -13.49 -17.57
N GLN A 113 -7.32 -13.60 -16.99
CA GLN A 113 -7.80 -12.68 -15.96
C GLN A 113 -6.98 -12.79 -14.66
N ARG A 114 -6.59 -14.00 -14.23
CA ARG A 114 -5.73 -14.18 -13.05
C ARG A 114 -4.35 -13.52 -13.26
N ILE A 115 -3.78 -13.62 -14.46
CA ILE A 115 -2.54 -12.92 -14.85
C ILE A 115 -2.76 -11.40 -14.87
N CYS A 116 -3.86 -10.93 -15.45
CA CYS A 116 -4.22 -9.51 -15.48
C CYS A 116 -4.29 -8.92 -14.06
N ASN A 117 -4.97 -9.61 -13.13
CA ASN A 117 -5.07 -9.18 -11.73
C ASN A 117 -3.68 -9.11 -11.07
N ALA A 118 -2.86 -10.14 -11.23
CA ALA A 118 -1.54 -10.20 -10.60
C ALA A 118 -0.53 -9.19 -11.17
N LEU A 119 -0.74 -8.72 -12.40
CA LEU A 119 0.16 -7.79 -13.10
C LEU A 119 -0.46 -6.39 -13.32
N ASN A 120 -1.53 -6.03 -12.60
CA ASN A 120 -2.22 -4.75 -12.75
C ASN A 120 -2.53 -4.39 -14.22
N CYS A 121 -3.06 -5.38 -14.94
CA CYS A 121 -3.39 -5.31 -16.35
C CYS A 121 -4.87 -5.62 -16.60
N THR A 122 -5.31 -5.37 -17.83
CA THR A 122 -6.59 -5.78 -18.39
C THR A 122 -6.40 -6.41 -19.77
N MET A 123 -7.46 -7.03 -20.30
CA MET A 123 -7.55 -7.47 -21.69
C MET A 123 -8.20 -6.36 -22.54
N PRO A 124 -7.86 -6.24 -23.83
CA PRO A 124 -8.40 -5.17 -24.66
C PRO A 124 -9.90 -5.37 -24.93
N THR A 125 -10.63 -4.29 -25.19
CA THR A 125 -11.95 -4.39 -25.83
C THR A 125 -11.80 -4.62 -27.33
N LYS A 126 -12.92 -4.89 -28.03
CA LYS A 126 -12.95 -4.87 -29.52
C LYS A 126 -12.32 -3.61 -30.11
N LYS A 127 -12.69 -2.42 -29.60
CA LYS A 127 -12.21 -1.14 -30.16
C LYS A 127 -10.70 -0.98 -29.95
N MET A 128 -10.20 -1.40 -28.79
CA MET A 128 -8.77 -1.38 -28.50
C MET A 128 -8.00 -2.33 -29.41
N VAL A 129 -8.53 -3.53 -29.67
CA VAL A 129 -7.93 -4.47 -30.64
C VAL A 129 -7.77 -3.83 -32.02
N ASP A 130 -8.79 -3.12 -32.50
CA ASP A 130 -8.71 -2.40 -33.78
C ASP A 130 -7.68 -1.24 -33.74
N GLN A 131 -7.65 -0.46 -32.66
CA GLN A 131 -6.68 0.63 -32.46
C GLN A 131 -5.22 0.11 -32.41
N ILE A 132 -5.00 -1.01 -31.73
CA ILE A 132 -3.71 -1.69 -31.64
C ILE A 132 -3.28 -2.17 -33.02
N TYR A 133 -4.16 -2.83 -33.78
CA TYR A 133 -3.85 -3.28 -35.12
C TYR A 133 -3.50 -2.12 -36.06
N THR A 134 -4.27 -1.02 -36.00
CA THR A 134 -4.00 0.17 -36.82
C THR A 134 -2.63 0.77 -36.48
N THR A 135 -2.30 0.89 -35.19
CA THR A 135 -1.03 1.44 -34.68
C THR A 135 0.17 0.51 -34.95
N ALA A 136 -0.04 -0.81 -35.01
CA ALA A 136 1.02 -1.79 -35.19
C ALA A 136 1.83 -1.52 -36.47
N ILE A 137 3.14 -1.33 -36.32
CA ILE A 137 4.07 -1.12 -37.43
C ILE A 137 4.43 -2.43 -38.14
N CYS A 138 4.33 -3.56 -37.44
CA CYS A 138 4.48 -4.89 -38.01
C CYS A 138 3.10 -5.57 -38.08
N LYS A 139 2.60 -5.81 -39.29
CA LYS A 139 1.33 -6.50 -39.53
C LYS A 139 1.61 -7.83 -40.20
N LEU A 140 1.18 -8.91 -39.57
CA LEU A 140 1.36 -10.28 -40.07
C LEU A 140 0.03 -10.82 -40.58
N ARG A 141 0.08 -11.59 -41.67
CA ARG A 141 -1.11 -12.26 -42.20
C ARG A 141 -1.52 -13.42 -41.29
N PRO A 142 -2.83 -13.66 -41.07
CA PRO A 142 -3.31 -14.83 -40.34
C PRO A 142 -2.78 -16.16 -40.90
N GLN A 143 -2.53 -17.15 -40.03
CA GLN A 143 -2.08 -18.50 -40.37
C GLN A 143 -3.07 -19.56 -39.82
N PRO A 144 -4.29 -19.66 -40.38
CA PRO A 144 -5.30 -20.58 -39.84
C PRO A 144 -4.95 -22.05 -40.08
N ILE A 145 -5.18 -22.87 -39.06
CA ILE A 145 -5.15 -24.33 -39.13
C ILE A 145 -6.60 -24.85 -39.28
N PRO A 146 -6.89 -25.77 -40.22
CA PRO A 146 -8.22 -26.33 -40.38
C PRO A 146 -8.83 -26.86 -39.06
N PRO A 147 -10.13 -26.64 -38.82
CA PRO A 147 -10.78 -27.10 -37.59
C PRO A 147 -10.62 -28.62 -37.36
N SER A 148 -10.26 -29.01 -36.14
CA SER A 148 -10.20 -30.41 -35.70
C SER A 148 -10.45 -30.51 -34.20
N GLY A 149 -10.76 -31.71 -33.69
CA GLY A 149 -10.89 -31.95 -32.25
C GLY A 149 -9.59 -31.72 -31.44
N ALA A 150 -8.44 -31.66 -32.12
CA ALA A 150 -7.15 -31.43 -31.48
C ALA A 150 -6.79 -29.95 -31.31
N MET A 151 -7.64 -29.01 -31.77
CA MET A 151 -7.31 -27.59 -31.83
C MET A 151 -7.05 -26.92 -30.47
N THR A 152 -7.44 -27.55 -29.37
CA THR A 152 -7.23 -27.10 -27.98
C THR A 152 -5.99 -27.74 -27.32
N THR A 153 -5.23 -28.54 -28.06
CA THR A 153 -4.07 -29.30 -27.55
C THR A 153 -2.75 -28.56 -27.81
N VAL A 154 -1.76 -28.78 -26.94
CA VAL A 154 -0.42 -28.17 -27.04
C VAL A 154 0.27 -28.46 -28.38
N PRO A 155 0.20 -29.67 -28.97
CA PRO A 155 0.79 -29.91 -30.29
C PRO A 155 0.29 -28.96 -31.38
N VAL A 156 -1.02 -28.65 -31.40
CA VAL A 156 -1.57 -27.69 -32.39
C VAL A 156 -1.19 -26.26 -32.04
N PHE A 157 -1.06 -25.94 -30.74
CA PHE A 157 -0.56 -24.63 -30.31
C PHE A 157 0.88 -24.41 -30.78
N ALA A 158 1.75 -25.42 -30.62
CA ALA A 158 3.15 -25.40 -31.06
C ALA A 158 3.23 -25.28 -32.59
N GLN A 159 2.44 -26.06 -33.34
CA GLN A 159 2.37 -25.96 -34.80
C GLN A 159 1.99 -24.54 -35.26
N HIS A 160 1.02 -23.91 -34.60
CA HIS A 160 0.64 -22.53 -34.92
C HIS A 160 1.73 -21.53 -34.53
N ASN A 161 2.39 -21.71 -33.38
CA ASN A 161 3.53 -20.90 -32.97
C ASN A 161 4.62 -20.91 -34.05
N ASP A 162 4.99 -22.09 -34.54
CA ASP A 162 6.00 -22.24 -35.61
C ASP A 162 5.56 -21.54 -36.90
N SER A 163 4.27 -21.64 -37.24
CA SER A 163 3.70 -20.97 -38.41
C SER A 163 3.81 -19.45 -38.29
N VAL A 164 3.52 -18.88 -37.11
CA VAL A 164 3.69 -17.44 -36.85
C VAL A 164 5.16 -17.04 -36.86
N MET A 165 6.04 -17.83 -36.24
CA MET A 165 7.48 -17.53 -36.22
C MET A 165 8.10 -17.56 -37.61
N SER A 166 7.66 -18.48 -38.49
CA SER A 166 8.14 -18.58 -39.87
C SER A 166 7.93 -17.29 -40.69
N ILE A 167 6.90 -16.49 -40.35
CA ILE A 167 6.61 -15.20 -40.98
C ILE A 167 7.11 -14.01 -40.15
N ARG A 168 7.32 -14.16 -38.83
CA ARG A 168 7.83 -13.11 -37.95
C ARG A 168 9.35 -12.94 -38.06
N LEU A 169 10.10 -14.04 -38.03
CA LEU A 169 11.57 -14.02 -38.01
C LEU A 169 12.20 -13.29 -39.21
N PRO A 170 11.73 -13.46 -40.46
CA PRO A 170 12.28 -12.72 -41.60
C PRO A 170 12.10 -11.21 -41.53
N LEU A 171 11.16 -10.72 -40.70
CA LEU A 171 10.83 -9.31 -40.56
C LEU A 171 11.59 -8.61 -39.43
N LEU A 172 12.34 -9.34 -38.60
CA LEU A 172 13.08 -8.77 -37.47
C LEU A 172 14.09 -7.68 -37.87
N PRO A 173 14.81 -7.74 -39.01
CA PRO A 173 15.70 -6.65 -39.43
C PRO A 173 14.99 -5.31 -39.66
N GLN A 174 13.71 -5.36 -40.07
CA GLN A 174 12.89 -4.16 -40.33
C GLN A 174 12.05 -3.76 -39.11
N TYR A 175 11.54 -4.74 -38.37
CA TYR A 175 10.66 -4.57 -37.23
C TYR A 175 11.20 -5.42 -36.07
N PRO A 176 12.19 -4.93 -35.31
CA PRO A 176 12.85 -5.69 -34.26
C PRO A 176 11.90 -6.09 -33.14
N PHE A 177 12.35 -6.98 -32.25
CA PHE A 177 11.63 -7.30 -31.02
C PHE A 177 11.29 -6.03 -30.22
N GLY A 178 10.11 -5.99 -29.61
CA GLY A 178 9.55 -4.78 -28.97
C GLY A 178 8.76 -3.86 -29.92
N SER A 179 8.82 -4.10 -31.24
CA SER A 179 7.88 -3.46 -32.18
C SER A 179 6.46 -3.96 -31.95
N LEU A 180 5.47 -3.08 -32.03
CA LEU A 180 4.07 -3.48 -31.91
C LEU A 180 3.63 -4.35 -33.12
N VAL A 181 3.18 -5.57 -32.84
CA VAL A 181 2.78 -6.60 -33.81
C VAL A 181 1.27 -6.85 -33.76
N GLY A 182 0.63 -6.88 -34.94
CA GLY A 182 -0.79 -7.21 -35.11
C GLY A 182 -1.03 -8.32 -36.14
N GLY A 183 -2.18 -8.99 -36.03
CA GLY A 183 -2.70 -9.92 -37.05
C GLY A 183 -2.32 -11.41 -36.87
N THR A 184 -1.62 -11.79 -35.80
CA THR A 184 -1.18 -13.19 -35.61
C THR A 184 -2.17 -14.09 -34.89
N LYS A 185 -3.07 -13.54 -34.05
CA LYS A 185 -4.05 -14.30 -33.25
C LYS A 185 -5.38 -13.57 -33.14
N LYS A 186 -6.39 -14.27 -32.62
CA LYS A 186 -7.65 -13.71 -32.12
C LYS A 186 -7.40 -13.22 -30.70
N ASP A 187 -7.75 -11.98 -30.40
CA ASP A 187 -7.68 -11.45 -29.05
C ASP A 187 -8.85 -12.00 -28.23
N VAL A 188 -8.55 -12.48 -27.01
CA VAL A 188 -9.56 -12.60 -25.96
C VAL A 188 -9.83 -11.19 -25.43
N ILE A 189 -11.10 -10.78 -25.41
CA ILE A 189 -11.48 -9.40 -25.15
C ILE A 189 -12.38 -9.22 -23.94
N ILE A 190 -12.38 -7.99 -23.41
CA ILE A 190 -13.41 -7.48 -22.50
C ILE A 190 -14.62 -6.99 -23.30
N SER A 191 -15.82 -7.41 -22.88
CA SER A 191 -17.09 -7.13 -23.55
C SER A 191 -18.26 -7.31 -22.59
N ASN A 192 -19.38 -6.63 -22.84
CA ASN A 192 -20.65 -6.91 -22.14
C ASN A 192 -21.14 -8.35 -22.40
N ARG A 193 -20.69 -8.96 -23.51
CA ARG A 193 -21.05 -10.34 -23.90
C ARG A 193 -20.50 -11.44 -22.99
N ILE A 194 -19.58 -11.12 -22.08
CA ILE A 194 -19.12 -12.03 -21.02
C ILE A 194 -20.28 -12.44 -20.10
N TYR A 195 -21.25 -11.53 -19.90
CA TYR A 195 -22.39 -11.73 -19.00
C TYR A 195 -23.74 -11.84 -19.72
N GLN A 196 -23.72 -11.94 -21.05
CA GLN A 196 -24.92 -12.09 -21.87
C GLN A 196 -24.98 -13.52 -22.41
N ASN A 197 -25.98 -14.26 -21.94
CA ASN A 197 -26.17 -15.64 -22.36
C ASN A 197 -26.89 -15.67 -23.72
N LEU A 198 -26.15 -15.95 -24.80
CA LEU A 198 -26.71 -16.11 -26.15
C LEU A 198 -26.88 -17.58 -26.56
N GLN A 199 -26.42 -18.53 -25.75
CA GLN A 199 -26.50 -19.96 -26.00
C GLN A 199 -26.86 -20.68 -24.70
N PRO A 200 -28.01 -21.38 -24.59
CA PRO A 200 -28.49 -21.96 -23.33
C PRO A 200 -27.46 -22.79 -22.55
N ASN A 201 -26.49 -23.39 -23.25
CA ASN A 201 -25.46 -24.26 -22.69
C ASN A 201 -24.11 -23.57 -22.42
N VAL A 202 -24.00 -22.25 -22.57
CA VAL A 202 -22.74 -21.48 -22.39
C VAL A 202 -22.98 -20.30 -21.44
N PRO A 203 -23.19 -20.55 -20.13
CA PRO A 203 -23.57 -19.51 -19.17
C PRO A 203 -22.46 -18.50 -18.88
N LYS A 204 -21.19 -18.88 -19.11
CA LYS A 204 -20.01 -18.03 -18.94
C LYS A 204 -19.10 -18.17 -20.17
N PRO A 205 -19.27 -17.35 -21.21
CA PRO A 205 -18.53 -17.49 -22.45
C PRO A 205 -17.16 -16.81 -22.44
N VAL A 206 -16.21 -17.35 -23.19
CA VAL A 206 -15.05 -16.58 -23.68
C VAL A 206 -15.49 -15.69 -24.83
N VAL A 207 -15.11 -14.40 -24.82
CA VAL A 207 -15.37 -13.47 -25.93
C VAL A 207 -14.09 -13.24 -26.72
N ILE A 208 -14.13 -13.54 -28.02
CA ILE A 208 -12.97 -13.42 -28.92
C ILE A 208 -13.28 -12.52 -30.12
N TYR A 209 -12.25 -11.82 -30.61
CA TYR A 209 -12.35 -10.91 -31.75
C TYR A 209 -10.99 -10.74 -32.45
N GLY A 210 -11.00 -10.35 -33.72
CA GLY A 210 -9.82 -9.85 -34.43
C GLY A 210 -9.20 -10.83 -35.41
N TRP A 211 -7.89 -11.07 -35.27
CA TRP A 211 -7.09 -11.83 -36.23
C TRP A 211 -7.16 -11.22 -37.64
N HIS A 212 -6.79 -9.95 -37.72
CA HIS A 212 -6.97 -9.11 -38.90
C HIS A 212 -6.10 -9.53 -40.08
N GLN A 213 -6.71 -9.51 -41.27
CA GLN A 213 -5.97 -9.56 -42.53
C GLN A 213 -5.18 -8.26 -42.74
N LEU A 214 -4.21 -8.27 -43.65
CA LEU A 214 -3.35 -7.10 -43.92
C LEU A 214 -4.13 -5.83 -44.30
N ASN A 215 -5.33 -5.97 -44.88
CA ASN A 215 -6.23 -4.86 -45.20
C ASN A 215 -7.00 -4.30 -43.98
N GLY A 216 -6.80 -4.85 -42.78
CA GLY A 216 -7.49 -4.47 -41.54
C GLY A 216 -8.85 -5.12 -41.32
N THR A 217 -9.26 -6.08 -42.16
CA THR A 217 -10.53 -6.81 -41.94
C THR A 217 -10.31 -7.95 -40.94
N PRO A 218 -11.03 -8.01 -39.81
CA PRO A 218 -10.94 -9.12 -38.86
C PRO A 218 -11.53 -10.39 -39.48
N ILE A 219 -10.82 -11.53 -39.38
CA ILE A 219 -11.41 -12.83 -39.78
C ILE A 219 -12.27 -13.43 -38.67
N GLN A 220 -12.05 -13.01 -37.43
CA GLN A 220 -12.88 -13.37 -36.29
C GLN A 220 -13.80 -12.19 -35.91
N PRO A 221 -15.10 -12.25 -36.22
CA PRO A 221 -16.07 -11.31 -35.64
C PRO A 221 -16.21 -11.55 -34.13
N VAL A 222 -16.81 -10.60 -33.41
CA VAL A 222 -17.06 -10.75 -31.96
C VAL A 222 -17.91 -12.00 -31.72
N TYR A 223 -17.35 -12.98 -31.04
CA TYR A 223 -17.94 -14.29 -30.84
C TYR A 223 -17.83 -14.73 -29.39
N ASN A 224 -18.92 -15.28 -28.84
CA ASN A 224 -19.03 -15.74 -27.45
C ASN A 224 -19.71 -17.13 -27.34
N GLY A 225 -19.50 -18.00 -28.34
CA GLY A 225 -20.14 -19.32 -28.39
C GLY A 225 -19.37 -20.46 -27.73
N HIS A 226 -18.22 -20.19 -27.10
CA HIS A 226 -17.47 -21.16 -26.31
C HIS A 226 -17.50 -20.75 -24.84
N ASP A 227 -17.42 -21.73 -23.93
CA ASP A 227 -17.35 -21.45 -22.50
C ASP A 227 -15.98 -20.88 -22.10
N GLU A 228 -15.92 -20.26 -20.93
CA GLU A 228 -14.75 -19.60 -20.37
C GLU A 228 -13.56 -20.52 -20.08
N THR A 229 -13.71 -21.84 -20.22
CA THR A 229 -12.61 -22.81 -20.11
C THR A 229 -12.04 -23.22 -21.46
N TYR A 230 -12.58 -22.67 -22.56
CA TYR A 230 -12.14 -22.94 -23.91
C TYR A 230 -10.97 -22.04 -24.32
N ALA A 231 -9.96 -22.66 -24.94
CA ALA A 231 -8.91 -21.97 -25.67
C ALA A 231 -8.38 -22.87 -26.78
N ASP A 232 -8.34 -22.35 -28.00
CA ASP A 232 -7.72 -23.01 -29.14
C ASP A 232 -6.39 -22.32 -29.55
N TYR A 233 -5.67 -22.93 -30.50
CA TYR A 233 -4.38 -22.43 -30.98
C TYR A 233 -4.40 -20.96 -31.43
N SER A 234 -5.55 -20.45 -31.86
CA SER A 234 -5.71 -19.11 -32.41
C SER A 234 -5.95 -18.05 -31.34
N HIS A 235 -6.21 -18.43 -30.08
CA HIS A 235 -6.36 -17.49 -28.98
C HIS A 235 -5.04 -16.82 -28.64
N GLY A 236 -5.10 -15.52 -28.39
CA GLY A 236 -4.00 -14.68 -27.93
C GLY A 236 -4.45 -13.76 -26.81
N ILE A 237 -3.61 -13.66 -25.79
CA ILE A 237 -3.80 -12.73 -24.68
C ILE A 237 -2.90 -11.53 -24.91
N ARG A 238 -3.49 -10.34 -24.89
CA ARG A 238 -2.76 -9.08 -25.03
C ARG A 238 -2.95 -8.29 -23.75
N LEU A 239 -1.88 -8.19 -22.96
CA LEU A 239 -1.91 -7.44 -21.71
C LEU A 239 -1.83 -5.94 -21.99
N VAL A 240 -2.77 -5.21 -21.41
CA VAL A 240 -2.79 -3.74 -21.39
C VAL A 240 -2.68 -3.32 -19.93
N LEU A 241 -1.81 -2.37 -19.58
CA LEU A 241 -1.80 -1.85 -18.19
C LEU A 241 -3.17 -1.31 -17.83
N ASP A 242 -3.63 -1.56 -16.61
CA ASP A 242 -4.95 -1.09 -16.17
C ASP A 242 -5.01 0.44 -16.02
N SER A 243 -3.85 1.08 -15.83
CA SER A 243 -3.70 2.53 -15.84
C SER A 243 -3.81 3.10 -17.26
N VAL A 244 -4.73 4.05 -17.43
CA VAL A 244 -5.01 4.76 -18.69
C VAL A 244 -5.02 6.27 -18.45
N LEU A 245 -4.56 7.04 -19.44
CA LEU A 245 -4.59 8.50 -19.39
C LEU A 245 -5.70 9.03 -20.30
N VAL A 246 -6.59 9.86 -19.76
CA VAL A 246 -7.58 10.64 -20.53
C VAL A 246 -7.23 12.12 -20.39
N ASN A 247 -6.88 12.77 -21.51
CA ASN A 247 -6.33 14.14 -21.51
C ASN A 247 -5.20 14.30 -20.47
N ASP A 248 -4.28 13.32 -20.44
CA ASP A 248 -3.14 13.23 -19.52
C ASP A 248 -3.51 13.08 -18.03
N SER A 249 -4.80 12.93 -17.69
CA SER A 249 -5.25 12.60 -16.34
C SER A 249 -5.36 11.07 -16.17
N PRO A 250 -4.71 10.46 -15.15
CA PRO A 250 -4.75 9.03 -14.95
C PRO A 250 -6.09 8.54 -14.37
N MET A 251 -6.54 7.38 -14.83
CA MET A 251 -7.68 6.62 -14.30
C MET A 251 -7.51 5.12 -14.61
N THR A 252 -8.42 4.26 -14.14
CA THR A 252 -8.42 2.82 -14.49
C THR A 252 -9.33 2.52 -15.69
N PHE A 253 -9.11 1.38 -16.36
CA PHE A 253 -10.06 0.93 -17.39
C PHE A 253 -11.45 0.64 -16.83
N ALA A 254 -11.55 0.19 -15.57
CA ALA A 254 -12.84 0.02 -14.92
C ALA A 254 -13.63 1.33 -14.81
N GLN A 255 -12.97 2.42 -14.39
CA GLN A 255 -13.58 3.75 -14.35
C GLN A 255 -13.92 4.25 -15.76
N LEU A 256 -12.99 4.11 -16.72
CA LEU A 256 -13.17 4.61 -18.09
C LEU A 256 -14.31 3.89 -18.82
N LEU A 257 -14.41 2.58 -18.67
CA LEU A 257 -15.45 1.76 -19.29
C LEU A 257 -16.81 1.92 -18.60
N ALA A 258 -16.86 2.30 -17.33
CA ALA A 258 -18.10 2.62 -16.63
C ALA A 258 -18.65 4.02 -16.95
N ASP A 259 -17.79 4.95 -17.38
CA ASP A 259 -18.18 6.32 -17.69
C ASP A 259 -18.98 6.41 -19.03
N PRO A 260 -20.24 6.86 -19.00
CA PRO A 260 -21.10 6.89 -20.19
C PRO A 260 -20.68 7.90 -21.26
N ALA A 261 -19.88 8.92 -20.91
CA ALA A 261 -19.35 9.88 -21.86
C ALA A 261 -18.02 9.40 -22.43
N LEU A 262 -17.11 8.92 -21.59
CA LEU A 262 -15.72 8.62 -21.97
C LEU A 262 -15.52 7.22 -22.54
N CYS A 263 -16.37 6.23 -22.23
CA CYS A 263 -16.19 4.85 -22.67
C CYS A 263 -16.03 4.70 -24.20
N VAL A 264 -16.61 5.60 -24.99
CA VAL A 264 -16.50 5.62 -26.46
C VAL A 264 -15.05 5.72 -26.96
N LEU A 265 -14.12 6.22 -26.14
CA LEU A 265 -12.68 6.26 -26.46
C LEU A 265 -12.11 4.86 -26.67
N VAL A 266 -12.64 3.86 -25.96
CA VAL A 266 -12.09 2.50 -25.89
C VAL A 266 -13.16 1.42 -26.01
N SER A 267 -14.44 1.73 -26.22
CA SER A 267 -15.52 0.76 -26.38
C SER A 267 -16.43 1.14 -27.56
N ASP A 268 -16.86 0.14 -28.32
CA ASP A 268 -17.91 0.28 -29.34
C ASP A 268 -19.26 -0.28 -28.83
N GLU A 269 -19.30 -0.80 -27.60
CA GLU A 269 -20.50 -1.39 -26.96
C GLU A 269 -21.20 -0.43 -26.00
N GLY A 270 -20.71 0.82 -25.89
CA GLY A 270 -21.05 1.72 -24.80
C GLY A 270 -20.35 1.32 -23.50
N THR A 271 -21.01 1.54 -22.37
CA THR A 271 -20.44 1.24 -21.05
C THR A 271 -20.27 -0.26 -20.82
N ILE A 272 -19.19 -0.64 -20.16
CA ILE A 272 -18.93 -2.00 -19.70
C ILE A 272 -18.70 -1.95 -18.19
N LEU A 273 -19.76 -2.24 -17.42
CA LEU A 273 -19.74 -2.12 -15.95
C LEU A 273 -19.00 -3.27 -15.26
N LYS A 274 -18.80 -4.39 -15.96
CA LYS A 274 -18.07 -5.56 -15.46
C LYS A 274 -16.95 -5.93 -16.44
N PRO A 275 -15.86 -5.15 -16.50
CA PRO A 275 -14.82 -5.32 -17.50
C PRO A 275 -13.82 -6.43 -17.13
N TYR A 276 -14.31 -7.60 -16.70
CA TYR A 276 -13.49 -8.72 -16.23
C TYR A 276 -14.23 -10.06 -16.40
N TYR A 277 -13.48 -11.15 -16.42
CA TYR A 277 -14.00 -12.52 -16.27
C TYR A 277 -14.08 -12.91 -14.79
N THR A 278 -15.11 -13.63 -14.37
CA THR A 278 -15.30 -13.96 -12.95
C THR A 278 -14.49 -15.20 -12.54
N LEU A 279 -13.58 -15.04 -11.58
CA LEU A 279 -12.76 -16.14 -11.02
C LEU A 279 -13.43 -16.89 -9.84
N ALA A 280 -14.59 -16.42 -9.38
CA ALA A 280 -15.26 -17.02 -8.22
C ALA A 280 -15.70 -18.47 -8.51
N GLY A 281 -15.28 -19.38 -7.62
CA GLY A 281 -15.61 -20.81 -7.69
C GLY A 281 -14.80 -21.62 -8.71
N THR A 282 -13.81 -21.03 -9.38
CA THR A 282 -12.96 -21.74 -10.35
C THR A 282 -11.65 -22.26 -9.75
N PHE A 283 -11.20 -21.68 -8.63
CA PHE A 283 -9.98 -22.06 -7.94
C PHE A 283 -10.19 -22.15 -6.43
N THR A 284 -9.31 -22.88 -5.76
CA THR A 284 -9.19 -22.81 -4.30
C THR A 284 -8.69 -21.42 -3.91
N PRO A 285 -9.41 -20.67 -3.04
CA PRO A 285 -8.96 -19.36 -2.58
C PRO A 285 -7.65 -19.45 -1.79
N SER A 286 -6.78 -18.45 -1.94
CA SER A 286 -5.57 -18.35 -1.11
C SER A 286 -5.91 -18.19 0.36
N PRO A 287 -5.10 -18.75 1.28
CA PRO A 287 -5.24 -18.47 2.70
C PRO A 287 -4.97 -16.99 2.96
N LYS A 288 -5.94 -16.29 3.57
CA LYS A 288 -5.87 -14.86 3.90
C LYS A 288 -5.78 -14.60 5.41
N SER A 289 -6.53 -15.35 6.21
CA SER A 289 -6.50 -15.24 7.67
C SER A 289 -5.56 -16.29 8.28
N LEU A 290 -4.34 -15.88 8.61
CA LEU A 290 -3.33 -16.76 9.21
C LEU A 290 -2.38 -16.03 10.19
N GLY A 291 -1.76 -16.82 11.07
CA GLY A 291 -0.75 -16.36 12.01
C GLY A 291 0.39 -17.37 12.18
N VAL A 292 1.61 -16.86 12.37
CA VAL A 292 2.79 -17.63 12.75
C VAL A 292 3.21 -17.19 14.14
N LEU A 293 2.93 -18.03 15.11
CA LEU A 293 3.01 -17.72 16.53
C LEU A 293 4.11 -18.55 17.21
N TRP A 294 4.69 -17.99 18.26
CA TRP A 294 5.57 -18.74 19.14
C TRP A 294 4.81 -19.88 19.83
N ASN A 295 5.47 -21.04 20.02
CA ASN A 295 4.93 -22.16 20.77
C ASN A 295 5.88 -22.67 21.86
N SER A 296 7.17 -22.80 21.56
CA SER A 296 8.21 -23.14 22.55
C SER A 296 9.59 -22.69 22.06
N SER A 297 10.63 -22.98 22.85
CA SER A 297 12.04 -22.73 22.51
C SER A 297 12.58 -23.51 21.31
N SER A 298 11.78 -24.37 20.70
CA SER A 298 12.18 -25.15 19.51
C SER A 298 11.02 -25.40 18.55
N SER A 299 9.91 -24.65 18.70
CA SER A 299 8.73 -24.84 17.85
C SER A 299 7.93 -23.57 17.66
N LEU A 300 7.27 -23.49 16.51
CA LEU A 300 6.32 -22.45 16.14
C LEU A 300 4.96 -23.07 15.84
N LYS A 301 3.88 -22.34 16.12
CA LYS A 301 2.51 -22.71 15.80
C LYS A 301 2.01 -21.87 14.63
N ILE A 302 1.58 -22.53 13.57
CA ILE A 302 0.86 -21.90 12.46
C ILE A 302 -0.62 -22.07 12.75
N ILE A 303 -1.38 -20.98 12.68
CA ILE A 303 -2.83 -20.98 12.79
C ILE A 303 -3.44 -20.37 11.53
N VAL A 304 -4.61 -20.85 11.14
CA VAL A 304 -5.34 -20.38 9.96
C VAL A 304 -6.83 -20.47 10.23
N GLN A 305 -7.62 -19.53 9.71
CA GLN A 305 -9.06 -19.64 9.74
C GLN A 305 -9.50 -20.84 8.89
N PRO A 306 -10.20 -21.84 9.45
CA PRO A 306 -10.61 -23.02 8.69
C PRO A 306 -11.59 -22.64 7.57
N LEU A 307 -11.34 -23.16 6.36
CA LEU A 307 -12.25 -23.04 5.23
C LEU A 307 -12.86 -24.40 4.90
N SER A 308 -14.20 -24.44 4.81
CA SER A 308 -14.94 -25.68 4.57
C SER A 308 -14.50 -26.37 3.28
N GLY A 309 -14.20 -27.68 3.36
CA GLY A 309 -13.77 -28.47 2.21
C GLY A 309 -12.35 -28.20 1.75
N THR A 310 -11.52 -27.57 2.60
CA THR A 310 -10.11 -27.30 2.31
C THR A 310 -9.18 -27.82 3.40
N THR A 311 -7.96 -28.19 3.02
CA THR A 311 -6.81 -28.37 3.91
C THR A 311 -5.73 -27.34 3.54
N PHE A 312 -4.77 -27.12 4.43
CA PHE A 312 -3.67 -26.18 4.25
C PHE A 312 -2.35 -26.91 4.34
N LYS A 313 -1.36 -26.43 3.58
CA LYS A 313 0.03 -26.87 3.69
C LYS A 313 0.95 -25.66 3.78
N ALA A 314 1.80 -25.64 4.80
CA ALA A 314 2.76 -24.57 5.01
C ALA A 314 4.13 -24.97 4.43
N PHE A 315 4.81 -23.99 3.85
CA PHE A 315 6.15 -24.08 3.30
C PHE A 315 7.02 -23.07 4.04
N TYR A 316 8.24 -23.47 4.43
CA TYR A 316 9.07 -22.66 5.30
C TYR A 316 10.56 -22.68 4.97
N GLY A 317 11.26 -21.65 5.46
CA GLY A 317 12.69 -21.43 5.25
C GLY A 317 13.24 -20.31 6.13
N LYS A 318 14.52 -19.95 5.95
CA LYS A 318 15.24 -19.01 6.83
C LYS A 318 15.42 -17.59 6.29
N ASN A 319 15.07 -17.31 5.03
CA ASN A 319 15.34 -16.02 4.40
C ASN A 319 14.09 -15.29 3.87
N GLY A 320 12.91 -15.92 3.92
CA GLY A 320 11.65 -15.38 3.40
C GLY A 320 11.57 -15.29 1.87
N ILE A 321 12.51 -15.90 1.14
CA ILE A 321 12.56 -15.94 -0.32
C ILE A 321 12.46 -17.39 -0.81
N THR A 322 13.27 -18.29 -0.25
CA THR A 322 13.31 -19.71 -0.60
C THR A 322 12.69 -20.53 0.52
N PHE A 323 11.77 -21.42 0.15
CA PHE A 323 11.00 -22.26 1.07
C PHE A 323 11.29 -23.73 0.73
N THR A 324 12.29 -24.30 1.40
CA THR A 324 12.83 -25.64 1.10
C THR A 324 12.09 -26.75 1.84
N ASP A 325 11.43 -26.42 2.94
CA ASP A 325 10.76 -27.36 3.81
C ASP A 325 9.24 -27.17 3.78
N SER A 326 8.50 -28.19 4.21
CA SER A 326 7.03 -28.12 4.25
C SER A 326 6.43 -28.99 5.34
N THR A 327 5.22 -28.66 5.77
CA THR A 327 4.47 -29.42 6.76
C THR A 327 3.65 -30.54 6.13
N SER A 328 3.07 -31.41 6.96
CA SER A 328 1.87 -32.16 6.57
C SER A 328 0.69 -31.21 6.36
N GLU A 329 -0.36 -31.70 5.71
CA GLU A 329 -1.61 -30.95 5.60
C GLU A 329 -2.32 -30.82 6.97
N PHE A 330 -3.02 -29.70 7.18
CA PHE A 330 -3.76 -29.38 8.41
C PHE A 330 -5.00 -28.53 8.10
N THR A 331 -5.92 -28.38 9.05
CA THR A 331 -7.21 -27.68 8.82
C THR A 331 -7.31 -26.33 9.51
N ASP A 332 -6.76 -26.21 10.71
CA ASP A 332 -6.93 -25.07 11.61
C ASP A 332 -5.60 -24.63 12.23
N ASN A 333 -4.76 -25.58 12.62
CA ASN A 333 -3.42 -25.28 13.09
C ASN A 333 -2.44 -26.44 12.93
N ILE A 334 -1.14 -26.12 12.98
CA ILE A 334 -0.06 -27.10 13.04
C ILE A 334 1.11 -26.56 13.85
N ILE A 335 1.81 -27.45 14.58
CA ILE A 335 3.05 -27.13 15.29
C ILE A 335 4.23 -27.64 14.47
N VAL A 336 5.16 -26.75 14.14
CA VAL A 336 6.42 -27.06 13.45
C VAL A 336 7.51 -27.18 14.51
N ASN A 337 8.01 -28.40 14.71
CA ASN A 337 8.97 -28.76 15.74
C ASN A 337 10.42 -28.80 15.23
N ASN A 338 11.37 -29.00 16.15
CA ASN A 338 12.80 -29.16 15.87
C ASN A 338 13.40 -27.97 15.11
N LEU A 339 12.87 -26.77 15.37
CA LEU A 339 13.41 -25.55 14.82
C LEU A 339 14.60 -25.10 15.65
N ALA A 340 15.64 -24.61 14.96
CA ALA A 340 16.80 -24.04 15.61
C ALA A 340 16.40 -22.83 16.49
N ASP A 341 16.93 -22.80 17.71
CA ASP A 341 16.75 -21.69 18.65
C ASP A 341 17.39 -20.40 18.10
N ASP A 342 16.94 -19.26 18.62
CA ASP A 342 17.42 -17.91 18.29
C ASP A 342 17.37 -17.57 16.78
N SER A 343 16.49 -18.26 16.03
CA SER A 343 16.39 -18.15 14.57
C SER A 343 15.02 -17.61 14.14
N ILE A 344 14.99 -16.87 13.03
CA ILE A 344 13.75 -16.48 12.36
C ILE A 344 13.40 -17.55 11.31
N TYR A 345 12.14 -18.00 11.31
CA TYR A 345 11.59 -18.82 10.24
C TYR A 345 10.45 -18.09 9.54
N TYR A 346 10.44 -18.20 8.22
CA TYR A 346 9.46 -17.58 7.34
C TYR A 346 8.56 -18.66 6.74
N PHE A 347 7.27 -18.35 6.63
CA PHE A 347 6.24 -19.28 6.20
C PHE A 347 5.36 -18.64 5.13
N LYS A 348 4.92 -19.46 4.18
CA LYS A 348 3.77 -19.18 3.32
C LYS A 348 2.93 -20.44 3.19
N LEU A 349 1.62 -20.27 3.06
CA LEU A 349 0.65 -21.36 3.04
C LEU A 349 -0.03 -21.41 1.68
N ARG A 350 -0.54 -22.57 1.31
CA ARG A 350 -1.55 -22.71 0.27
C ARG A 350 -2.66 -23.62 0.76
N ALA A 351 -3.88 -23.33 0.34
CA ALA A 351 -5.03 -24.19 0.55
C ALA A 351 -5.09 -25.26 -0.55
N LEU A 352 -5.70 -26.39 -0.23
CA LEU A 352 -6.00 -27.50 -1.13
C LEU A 352 -7.49 -27.81 -1.01
N SER A 353 -8.20 -27.88 -2.13
CA SER A 353 -9.59 -28.33 -2.18
C SER A 353 -9.81 -29.31 -3.33
N GLY A 354 -11.07 -29.70 -3.58
CA GLY A 354 -11.43 -30.44 -4.80
C GLY A 354 -11.08 -29.71 -6.11
N LEU A 355 -10.81 -28.40 -6.06
CA LEU A 355 -10.36 -27.58 -7.19
C LEU A 355 -8.83 -27.53 -7.34
N GLY A 356 -8.07 -28.24 -6.52
CA GLY A 356 -6.61 -28.23 -6.51
C GLY A 356 -6.00 -27.24 -5.52
N TYR A 357 -4.74 -26.87 -5.72
CA TYR A 357 -4.04 -25.93 -4.85
C TYR A 357 -4.42 -24.49 -5.16
N SER A 358 -4.51 -23.66 -4.12
CA SER A 358 -4.60 -22.21 -4.25
C SER A 358 -3.24 -21.61 -4.61
N ASP A 359 -3.26 -20.31 -4.92
CA ASP A 359 -2.08 -19.46 -4.80
C ASP A 359 -1.54 -19.46 -3.36
N PHE A 360 -0.27 -19.07 -3.21
CA PHE A 360 0.32 -18.90 -1.88
C PHE A 360 -0.29 -17.69 -1.16
N SER A 361 -0.38 -17.79 0.17
CA SER A 361 -0.54 -16.64 1.05
C SER A 361 0.67 -15.71 0.95
N GLU A 362 0.54 -14.54 1.56
CA GLU A 362 1.68 -13.72 1.94
C GLU A 362 2.66 -14.45 2.87
N VAL A 363 3.84 -13.85 3.04
CA VAL A 363 4.91 -14.38 3.89
C VAL A 363 4.78 -13.80 5.29
N LEU A 364 4.62 -14.70 6.27
CA LEU A 364 4.69 -14.41 7.69
C LEU A 364 5.97 -15.02 8.30
N ALA A 365 6.36 -14.55 9.47
CA ALA A 365 7.53 -15.06 10.18
C ALA A 365 7.39 -15.03 11.70
N ALA A 366 8.19 -15.83 12.39
CA ALA A 366 8.34 -15.71 13.84
C ALA A 366 9.76 -16.12 14.28
N SER A 367 10.17 -15.57 15.42
CA SER A 367 11.38 -15.99 16.11
C SER A 367 11.13 -17.24 16.94
N VAL A 368 12.06 -18.18 16.90
CA VAL A 368 12.17 -19.26 17.89
C VAL A 368 13.00 -18.73 19.06
N SER A 369 12.45 -18.81 20.27
CA SER A 369 13.03 -18.17 21.46
C SER A 369 12.65 -18.88 22.75
N GLY A 370 13.47 -18.72 23.80
CA GLY A 370 13.22 -19.33 25.12
C GLY A 370 11.93 -18.92 25.83
N SER A 371 11.33 -17.78 25.45
CA SER A 371 10.09 -17.25 26.01
C SER A 371 9.18 -16.68 24.93
N ALA A 372 7.88 -16.61 25.22
CA ALA A 372 6.90 -15.98 24.34
C ALA A 372 7.29 -14.52 24.02
N PRO A 373 7.19 -14.10 22.75
CA PRO A 373 7.56 -12.76 22.32
C PRO A 373 6.54 -11.72 22.79
N GLY A 374 7.04 -10.54 23.15
CA GLY A 374 6.20 -9.37 23.45
C GLY A 374 5.78 -8.57 22.22
N VAL A 375 6.25 -8.95 21.02
CA VAL A 375 6.01 -8.23 19.76
C VAL A 375 5.14 -9.06 18.82
N LEU A 376 4.12 -8.42 18.24
CA LEU A 376 3.37 -8.92 17.09
C LEU A 376 3.60 -7.99 15.90
N ILE A 377 3.97 -8.56 14.77
CA ILE A 377 4.02 -7.86 13.47
C ILE A 377 2.76 -8.23 12.69
N VAL A 378 1.97 -7.25 12.31
CA VAL A 378 0.76 -7.41 11.52
C VAL A 378 1.04 -6.91 10.11
N ASN A 379 0.93 -7.79 9.12
CA ASN A 379 0.83 -7.35 7.72
C ASN A 379 -0.61 -6.83 7.51
N GLY A 380 -0.74 -5.53 7.30
CA GLY A 380 -2.02 -4.84 7.24
C GLY A 380 -2.27 -4.10 5.94
N PHE A 381 -1.66 -4.58 4.85
CA PHE A 381 -1.86 -4.05 3.52
C PHE A 381 -2.40 -5.15 2.60
N ASP A 382 -3.41 -4.80 1.82
CA ASP A 382 -4.09 -5.69 0.88
C ASP A 382 -3.79 -5.31 -0.57
N ARG A 383 -3.25 -4.10 -0.80
CA ARG A 383 -2.96 -3.59 -2.14
C ARG A 383 -1.88 -4.39 -2.87
N SER A 384 -2.27 -4.98 -3.99
CA SER A 384 -1.38 -5.69 -4.92
C SER A 384 -0.75 -4.71 -5.93
N SER A 385 0.16 -3.84 -5.47
CA SER A 385 0.90 -2.88 -6.31
C SER A 385 2.29 -3.36 -6.71
N ALA A 386 2.90 -2.68 -7.69
CA ALA A 386 4.29 -2.91 -8.09
C ALA A 386 5.25 -2.39 -6.99
N GLY A 387 5.50 -3.21 -5.99
CA GLY A 387 6.38 -2.88 -4.87
C GLY A 387 6.03 -3.58 -3.57
N ASN A 388 4.73 -3.85 -3.36
CA ASN A 388 4.21 -4.64 -2.24
C ASN A 388 4.53 -6.13 -2.46
N THR A 389 5.68 -6.57 -1.94
CA THR A 389 6.17 -7.95 -2.13
C THR A 389 5.54 -8.97 -1.18
N TYR A 390 4.60 -8.54 -0.32
CA TYR A 390 3.93 -9.37 0.70
C TYR A 390 4.91 -10.19 1.58
N ASN A 391 6.12 -9.66 1.77
CA ASN A 391 7.17 -10.28 2.58
C ASN A 391 7.96 -9.27 3.41
N PHE A 392 7.38 -8.09 3.67
CA PHE A 392 8.00 -7.00 4.43
C PHE A 392 8.29 -7.37 5.90
N VAL A 393 7.65 -8.42 6.41
CA VAL A 393 8.03 -9.07 7.68
C VAL A 393 9.53 -9.41 7.74
N ARG A 394 10.20 -9.58 6.59
CA ARG A 394 11.66 -9.77 6.51
C ARG A 394 12.43 -8.59 7.09
N GLN A 395 12.08 -7.37 6.71
CA GLN A 395 12.74 -6.14 7.15
C GLN A 395 12.36 -5.76 8.58
N HIS A 396 11.07 -5.88 8.92
CA HIS A 396 10.57 -5.57 10.26
C HIS A 396 11.06 -6.59 11.29
N GLY A 397 10.88 -7.88 11.01
CA GLY A 397 11.30 -8.98 11.87
C GLY A 397 12.80 -9.02 12.10
N SER A 398 13.62 -8.80 11.05
CA SER A 398 15.08 -8.72 11.22
C SER A 398 15.49 -7.52 12.06
N ALA A 399 14.83 -6.36 11.90
CA ALA A 399 15.14 -5.17 12.69
C ALA A 399 14.80 -5.35 14.18
N PHE A 400 13.69 -6.00 14.53
CA PHE A 400 13.40 -6.39 15.91
C PHE A 400 14.44 -7.37 16.46
N LYS A 401 14.74 -8.44 15.70
CA LYS A 401 15.69 -9.47 16.13
C LYS A 401 17.10 -8.90 16.35
N ASN A 402 17.56 -8.03 15.46
CA ASN A 402 18.85 -7.33 15.58
C ASN A 402 18.92 -6.42 16.83
N ASN A 403 17.77 -6.00 17.35
CA ASN A 403 17.65 -5.21 18.58
C ASN A 403 17.30 -6.07 19.82
N GLY A 404 17.37 -7.41 19.70
CA GLY A 404 17.13 -8.34 20.82
C GLY A 404 15.67 -8.58 21.15
N TYR A 405 14.74 -8.34 20.21
CA TYR A 405 13.32 -8.59 20.37
C TYR A 405 12.86 -9.75 19.50
N ASP A 406 12.25 -10.74 20.14
CA ASP A 406 11.54 -11.81 19.46
C ASP A 406 10.12 -11.37 19.09
N PHE A 407 9.58 -11.96 18.04
CA PHE A 407 8.28 -11.59 17.50
C PHE A 407 7.49 -12.80 17.00
N SER A 408 6.16 -12.65 16.98
CA SER A 408 5.24 -13.42 16.15
C SER A 408 4.71 -12.53 15.03
N SER A 409 4.05 -13.10 14.03
CA SER A 409 3.36 -12.29 13.02
C SER A 409 2.01 -12.87 12.60
N SER A 410 1.18 -12.00 12.03
CA SER A 410 -0.14 -12.34 11.51
C SER A 410 -0.52 -11.45 10.33
N THR A 411 -1.48 -11.91 9.55
CA THR A 411 -2.27 -11.07 8.65
C THR A 411 -3.22 -10.19 9.47
N ASN A 412 -3.65 -9.06 8.92
CA ASN A 412 -4.75 -8.28 9.49
C ASN A 412 -6.08 -9.06 9.53
N ASP A 413 -6.39 -9.88 8.52
CA ASP A 413 -7.58 -10.74 8.51
C ASP A 413 -7.66 -11.63 9.78
N ALA A 414 -6.53 -12.24 10.16
CA ALA A 414 -6.42 -13.04 11.38
C ALA A 414 -6.69 -12.25 12.67
N VAL A 415 -6.40 -10.95 12.66
CA VAL A 415 -6.70 -10.04 13.77
C VAL A 415 -8.19 -9.69 13.78
N ILE A 416 -8.77 -9.36 12.62
CA ILE A 416 -10.20 -9.06 12.44
C ILE A 416 -11.07 -10.24 12.88
N GLU A 417 -10.72 -11.45 12.45
CA GLU A 417 -11.45 -12.68 12.76
C GLU A 417 -11.19 -13.18 14.20
N GLY A 418 -10.24 -12.55 14.92
CA GLY A 418 -9.96 -12.83 16.32
C GLY A 418 -9.17 -14.12 16.58
N ILE A 419 -8.61 -14.75 15.55
CA ILE A 419 -7.70 -15.89 15.73
C ILE A 419 -6.32 -15.46 16.24
N VAL A 420 -5.94 -14.19 16.04
CA VAL A 420 -4.79 -13.53 16.69
C VAL A 420 -5.27 -12.27 17.41
N SER A 421 -4.97 -12.13 18.70
CA SER A 421 -5.36 -10.95 19.48
C SER A 421 -4.20 -9.98 19.68
N LEU A 422 -4.40 -8.70 19.34
CA LEU A 422 -3.44 -7.62 19.60
C LEU A 422 -3.09 -7.50 21.10
N ASN A 423 -4.08 -7.72 21.98
CA ASN A 423 -3.93 -7.55 23.43
C ASN A 423 -3.02 -8.60 24.10
N ASN A 424 -2.61 -9.65 23.36
CA ASN A 424 -1.64 -10.62 23.87
C ASN A 424 -0.18 -10.14 23.77
N TYR A 425 0.04 -8.98 23.13
CA TYR A 425 1.37 -8.46 22.84
C TYR A 425 1.56 -7.08 23.45
N PHE A 426 2.78 -6.77 23.86
CA PHE A 426 3.14 -5.49 24.43
C PHE A 426 3.38 -4.42 23.35
N ILE A 427 3.95 -4.85 22.21
CA ILE A 427 4.17 -4.03 21.02
C ILE A 427 3.46 -4.69 19.84
N VAL A 428 2.73 -3.87 19.08
CA VAL A 428 2.15 -4.22 17.79
C VAL A 428 2.79 -3.31 16.74
N ASP A 429 3.41 -3.92 15.75
CA ASP A 429 3.95 -3.29 14.55
C ASP A 429 3.00 -3.57 13.39
N PHE A 430 2.38 -2.53 12.83
CA PHE A 430 1.37 -2.62 11.78
C PHE A 430 1.97 -2.11 10.46
N ILE A 431 2.22 -3.02 9.53
CA ILE A 431 2.84 -2.73 8.23
C ILE A 431 1.73 -2.34 7.26
N LEU A 432 1.84 -1.14 6.66
CA LEU A 432 0.89 -0.66 5.65
C LEU A 432 1.51 -0.52 4.25
N GLY A 433 2.83 -0.67 4.08
CA GLY A 433 3.46 -0.68 2.76
C GLY A 433 3.10 0.52 1.87
N GLU A 434 2.92 0.27 0.57
CA GLU A 434 2.39 1.25 -0.39
C GLU A 434 0.87 1.10 -0.56
N GLU A 435 0.11 1.45 0.47
CA GLU A 435 -1.36 1.45 0.41
C GLU A 435 -1.94 2.60 -0.42
N SER A 436 -3.24 2.55 -0.76
CA SER A 436 -3.96 3.70 -1.35
C SER A 436 -5.45 3.66 -1.05
N THR A 437 -6.15 4.75 -1.38
CA THR A 437 -7.62 4.89 -1.27
C THR A 437 -8.47 3.81 -1.94
N ALA A 438 -7.88 2.96 -2.79
CA ALA A 438 -8.59 1.86 -3.44
C ALA A 438 -8.79 0.63 -2.53
N ASP A 439 -7.90 0.39 -1.58
CA ASP A 439 -7.83 -0.85 -0.80
C ASP A 439 -8.07 -0.65 0.72
N GLU A 440 -8.42 0.58 1.15
CA GLU A 440 -8.83 0.98 2.51
C GLU A 440 -7.74 0.77 3.59
N THR A 441 -6.99 1.83 3.88
CA THR A 441 -6.03 1.88 4.99
C THR A 441 -6.77 1.81 6.32
N PHE A 442 -6.58 0.74 7.09
CA PHE A 442 -7.33 0.45 8.32
C PHE A 442 -8.85 0.49 8.11
N SER A 443 -9.44 -0.66 7.80
CA SER A 443 -10.88 -0.89 7.83
C SER A 443 -11.50 -0.51 9.19
N ASP A 444 -12.80 -0.21 9.19
CA ASP A 444 -13.56 0.07 10.42
C ASP A 444 -13.34 -0.99 11.53
N ALA A 445 -13.21 -2.27 11.14
CA ALA A 445 -12.96 -3.36 12.08
C ALA A 445 -11.55 -3.29 12.70
N GLU A 446 -10.52 -3.05 11.91
CA GLU A 446 -9.16 -2.88 12.40
C GLU A 446 -9.04 -1.65 13.28
N GLN A 447 -9.69 -0.54 12.90
CA GLN A 447 -9.73 0.66 13.73
C GLN A 447 -10.29 0.37 15.11
N GLU A 448 -11.40 -0.37 15.25
CA GLU A 448 -11.95 -0.73 16.56
C GLU A 448 -10.99 -1.58 17.40
N LEU A 449 -10.30 -2.54 16.78
CA LEU A 449 -9.33 -3.39 17.46
C LEU A 449 -8.11 -2.60 17.94
N VAL A 450 -7.56 -1.72 17.09
CA VAL A 450 -6.45 -0.84 17.45
C VAL A 450 -6.85 0.18 18.52
N LYS A 451 -8.06 0.75 18.43
CA LYS A 451 -8.61 1.63 19.47
C LYS A 451 -8.67 0.92 20.82
N SER A 452 -9.17 -0.30 20.84
CA SER A 452 -9.25 -1.13 22.06
C SER A 452 -7.86 -1.41 22.63
N TYR A 453 -6.92 -1.84 21.78
CA TYR A 453 -5.53 -2.12 22.15
C TYR A 453 -4.84 -0.90 22.78
N LEU A 454 -4.96 0.27 22.17
CA LEU A 454 -4.36 1.51 22.68
C LEU A 454 -5.00 2.00 23.99
N LYS A 455 -6.33 1.88 24.15
CA LYS A 455 -7.05 2.20 25.40
C LYS A 455 -6.57 1.37 26.59
N ASN A 456 -6.14 0.13 26.32
CA ASN A 456 -5.61 -0.81 27.30
C ASN A 456 -4.10 -0.65 27.54
N GLY A 457 -3.49 0.42 27.00
CA GLY A 457 -2.08 0.71 27.22
C GLY A 457 -1.13 0.01 26.25
N GLY A 458 -1.62 -0.40 25.08
CA GLY A 458 -0.78 -0.95 24.01
C GLY A 458 0.29 0.00 23.50
N ARG A 459 1.28 -0.55 22.80
CA ARG A 459 2.32 0.17 22.06
C ARG A 459 2.15 -0.13 20.57
N LEU A 460 1.84 0.88 19.77
CA LEU A 460 1.56 0.72 18.34
C LEU A 460 2.62 1.43 17.49
N PHE A 461 3.32 0.69 16.66
CA PHE A 461 4.11 1.24 15.56
C PHE A 461 3.35 1.04 14.25
N VAL A 462 3.20 2.11 13.47
CA VAL A 462 2.54 2.07 12.15
C VAL A 462 3.46 2.76 11.15
N SER A 463 3.71 2.11 10.02
CA SER A 463 4.48 2.70 8.91
C SER A 463 3.95 2.31 7.55
N GLY A 464 3.89 3.27 6.63
CA GLY A 464 3.42 3.10 5.26
C GLY A 464 3.29 4.43 4.52
N ALA A 465 3.01 4.38 3.23
CA ALA A 465 2.67 5.53 2.39
C ALA A 465 1.14 5.74 2.36
N GLU A 466 0.69 6.92 1.94
CA GLU A 466 -0.73 7.30 1.79
C GLU A 466 -1.64 7.13 3.04
N ILE A 467 -1.11 6.89 4.24
CA ILE A 467 -1.90 6.70 5.48
C ILE A 467 -2.87 7.86 5.75
N ALA A 468 -2.37 9.09 5.76
CA ALA A 468 -3.15 10.28 6.04
C ALA A 468 -3.90 10.78 4.81
N TRP A 469 -3.34 10.56 3.60
CA TRP A 469 -4.09 10.79 2.37
C TRP A 469 -5.40 9.99 2.37
N ASP A 470 -5.33 8.73 2.75
CA ASP A 470 -6.49 7.85 2.83
C ASP A 470 -7.38 8.19 4.03
N LEU A 471 -6.86 8.12 5.26
CA LEU A 471 -7.70 8.25 6.46
C LEU A 471 -8.21 9.67 6.76
N ASP A 472 -7.48 10.73 6.38
CA ASP A 472 -7.84 12.11 6.73
C ASP A 472 -8.29 12.93 5.51
N ASN A 473 -7.56 12.88 4.38
CA ASN A 473 -7.95 13.68 3.21
C ASN A 473 -9.14 13.07 2.44
N LYS A 474 -9.12 11.76 2.19
CA LYS A 474 -10.21 11.05 1.49
C LYS A 474 -11.15 10.31 2.43
N GLY A 475 -10.75 10.12 3.68
CA GLY A 475 -11.44 9.28 4.65
C GLY A 475 -12.80 9.80 5.07
N SER A 476 -13.60 8.85 5.54
CA SER A 476 -14.89 9.05 6.16
C SER A 476 -14.78 9.79 7.51
N SER A 477 -15.91 9.96 8.20
CA SER A 477 -15.90 10.57 9.54
C SER A 477 -15.30 9.64 10.61
N SER A 478 -15.41 8.30 10.45
CA SER A 478 -14.75 7.35 11.36
C SER A 478 -13.24 7.38 11.16
N ASP A 479 -12.78 7.40 9.91
CA ASP A 479 -11.35 7.44 9.54
C ASP A 479 -10.66 8.68 10.11
N LYS A 480 -11.27 9.85 9.86
CA LYS A 480 -10.81 11.13 10.41
C LYS A 480 -10.77 11.09 11.93
N TYR A 481 -11.78 10.52 12.58
CA TYR A 481 -11.78 10.40 14.02
C TYR A 481 -10.63 9.49 14.50
N PHE A 482 -10.41 8.36 13.85
CA PHE A 482 -9.37 7.40 14.18
C PHE A 482 -7.96 8.00 14.02
N ILE A 483 -7.61 8.52 12.85
CA ILE A 483 -6.27 9.07 12.61
C ILE A 483 -5.97 10.26 13.53
N ASN A 484 -6.94 11.17 13.73
CA ASN A 484 -6.73 12.35 14.57
C ASN A 484 -6.65 12.01 16.07
N ASN A 485 -7.31 10.95 16.55
CA ASN A 485 -7.40 10.66 18.00
C ASN A 485 -6.55 9.48 18.48
N TYR A 486 -6.20 8.55 17.60
CA TYR A 486 -5.46 7.32 17.95
C TYR A 486 -4.11 7.23 17.24
N LEU A 487 -4.02 7.59 15.97
CA LEU A 487 -2.71 7.80 15.32
C LEU A 487 -2.14 9.21 15.57
N LYS A 488 -2.96 10.11 16.15
CA LYS A 488 -2.60 11.46 16.58
C LYS A 488 -2.03 12.34 15.46
N SER A 489 -2.41 12.03 14.24
CA SER A 489 -1.86 12.61 13.01
C SER A 489 -2.97 13.22 12.16
N LYS A 490 -2.61 14.21 11.35
CA LYS A 490 -3.48 14.77 10.30
C LYS A 490 -2.71 14.89 8.98
N TYR A 491 -3.44 14.90 7.88
CA TYR A 491 -2.90 15.09 6.54
C TYR A 491 -2.46 16.54 6.31
N ILE A 492 -1.31 16.71 5.65
CA ILE A 492 -0.82 17.99 5.15
C ILE A 492 -0.70 17.96 3.62
N ASN A 493 0.08 17.02 3.09
CA ASN A 493 0.31 16.84 1.66
C ASN A 493 0.60 15.37 1.35
N ASP A 494 0.21 14.94 0.15
CA ASP A 494 0.35 13.58 -0.39
C ASP A 494 1.81 13.17 -0.64
N ALA A 495 2.67 14.16 -0.87
CA ALA A 495 4.11 14.00 -0.97
C ALA A 495 4.81 15.31 -0.54
N PRO A 496 6.10 15.26 -0.17
CA PRO A 496 6.84 16.47 0.19
C PRO A 496 6.84 17.47 -0.98
N ASN A 497 6.61 18.75 -0.68
CA ASN A 497 6.38 19.82 -1.66
C ASN A 497 5.24 19.56 -2.68
N GLY A 498 4.37 18.58 -2.44
CA GLY A 498 3.34 18.16 -3.40
C GLY A 498 3.93 17.53 -4.68
N GLN A 499 5.15 16.97 -4.61
CA GLN A 499 5.83 16.37 -5.75
C GLN A 499 6.01 14.87 -5.54
N SER A 500 5.14 14.08 -6.17
CA SER A 500 5.22 12.63 -6.14
C SER A 500 6.41 12.08 -6.94
N GLY A 501 6.97 10.96 -6.51
CA GLY A 501 8.05 10.27 -7.22
C GLY A 501 9.40 11.01 -7.21
N VAL A 502 9.51 12.06 -6.39
CA VAL A 502 10.78 12.72 -6.07
C VAL A 502 11.36 12.05 -4.83
N PHE A 503 12.66 11.78 -4.86
CA PHE A 503 13.36 11.18 -3.74
C PHE A 503 13.67 12.22 -2.66
N TYR A 504 13.26 11.94 -1.43
CA TYR A 504 13.56 12.75 -0.26
C TYR A 504 14.36 11.94 0.75
N GLN A 505 14.98 12.66 1.67
CA GLN A 505 15.53 12.11 2.90
C GLN A 505 14.72 12.63 4.08
N ALA A 506 14.81 11.95 5.21
CA ALA A 506 14.21 12.40 6.44
C ALA A 506 15.27 12.52 7.55
N GLU A 507 15.06 13.44 8.48
CA GLU A 507 15.96 13.72 9.58
C GLU A 507 15.16 13.87 10.89
N PRO A 508 15.76 13.56 12.04
CA PRO A 508 15.07 13.64 13.31
C PRO A 508 14.70 15.07 13.67
N VAL A 509 13.56 15.22 14.34
CA VAL A 509 13.22 16.46 15.03
C VAL A 509 14.11 16.57 16.28
N PRO A 510 14.79 17.71 16.52
CA PRO A 510 15.67 17.87 17.68
C PRO A 510 14.97 17.57 19.01
N ASN A 511 15.62 16.83 19.90
CA ASN A 511 15.07 16.33 21.17
C ASN A 511 13.85 15.38 21.02
N GLY A 512 13.54 14.93 19.81
CA GLY A 512 12.51 13.93 19.55
C GLY A 512 12.99 12.50 19.81
N ILE A 513 12.09 11.53 19.67
CA ILE A 513 12.40 10.11 19.93
C ILE A 513 13.47 9.54 18.98
N PHE A 514 13.61 10.13 17.80
CA PHE A 514 14.59 9.75 16.78
C PHE A 514 15.90 10.54 16.88
N ASP A 515 16.10 11.34 17.93
CA ASP A 515 17.32 12.13 18.07
C ASP A 515 18.57 11.23 18.08
N GLY A 516 19.61 11.69 17.39
CA GLY A 516 20.87 10.98 17.21
C GLY A 516 20.92 9.95 16.07
N ILE A 517 19.82 9.62 15.37
CA ILE A 517 19.90 8.66 14.23
C ILE A 517 20.55 9.25 12.98
N GLY A 518 20.64 10.58 12.90
CA GLY A 518 21.07 11.32 11.70
C GLY A 518 20.06 11.22 10.57
N THR A 519 20.45 11.60 9.36
CA THR A 519 19.57 11.51 8.18
C THR A 519 19.33 10.05 7.78
N ILE A 520 18.09 9.72 7.44
CA ILE A 520 17.65 8.45 6.88
C ILE A 520 17.25 8.63 5.41
N SER A 521 17.45 7.59 4.62
CA SER A 521 17.01 7.49 3.22
C SER A 521 16.02 6.34 3.07
N PHE A 522 15.08 6.45 2.14
CA PHE A 522 14.08 5.43 1.83
C PHE A 522 14.05 5.14 0.33
N ASP A 523 13.86 3.88 -0.06
CA ASP A 523 14.16 3.41 -1.41
C ASP A 523 13.42 4.19 -2.52
N ASN A 524 14.15 4.49 -3.60
CA ASN A 524 13.64 5.07 -4.84
C ASN A 524 13.41 3.99 -5.91
N GLY A 525 13.32 2.72 -5.51
CA GLY A 525 13.19 1.55 -6.38
C GLY A 525 14.52 0.99 -6.88
N THR A 526 15.65 1.36 -6.27
CA THR A 526 16.99 0.88 -6.67
C THR A 526 17.72 0.07 -5.60
N HIS A 527 17.15 -0.10 -4.40
CA HIS A 527 17.77 -0.77 -3.27
C HIS A 527 17.03 -2.03 -2.80
N GLY A 528 16.17 -2.58 -3.66
CA GLY A 528 15.59 -3.92 -3.47
C GLY A 528 14.23 -3.96 -2.76
N THR A 529 13.59 -2.81 -2.50
CA THR A 529 12.15 -2.75 -2.22
C THR A 529 11.42 -2.09 -3.38
N PHE A 530 10.93 -0.85 -3.21
CA PHE A 530 10.13 -0.13 -4.18
C PHE A 530 10.35 1.36 -4.09
N ASN A 531 9.91 2.10 -5.10
CA ASN A 531 9.99 3.56 -5.11
C ASN A 531 8.81 4.14 -4.33
N VAL A 532 9.08 4.77 -3.19
CA VAL A 532 8.03 5.43 -2.40
C VAL A 532 7.58 6.72 -3.09
N ARG A 533 6.51 6.64 -3.87
CA ARG A 533 6.04 7.78 -4.67
C ARG A 533 5.26 8.82 -3.87
N TYR A 534 4.57 8.39 -2.81
CA TYR A 534 3.66 9.21 -1.99
C TYR A 534 3.95 9.06 -0.49
N PRO A 535 5.17 9.43 -0.02
CA PRO A 535 5.47 9.41 1.40
C PRO A 535 4.75 10.60 2.05
N ASP A 536 3.65 10.32 2.74
CA ASP A 536 2.74 11.34 3.27
C ASP A 536 3.48 12.39 4.11
N VAL A 537 3.04 13.64 3.98
CA VAL A 537 3.38 14.72 4.91
C VAL A 537 2.27 14.81 5.94
N ILE A 538 2.62 14.55 7.19
CA ILE A 538 1.69 14.53 8.32
C ILE A 538 2.05 15.62 9.36
N ALA A 539 1.11 15.92 10.25
CA ALA A 539 1.36 16.78 11.41
C ALA A 539 0.65 16.24 12.66
N GLY A 540 1.18 16.58 13.84
CA GLY A 540 0.62 16.17 15.12
C GLY A 540 -0.69 16.88 15.44
N VAL A 541 -1.63 16.14 16.04
CA VAL A 541 -2.89 16.65 16.59
C VAL A 541 -3.26 15.94 17.88
N ASN A 542 -4.10 16.58 18.71
CA ASN A 542 -4.64 16.00 19.94
C ASN A 542 -3.56 15.39 20.86
N GLY A 543 -2.42 16.08 20.96
CA GLY A 543 -1.26 15.69 21.76
C GLY A 543 -0.17 14.93 21.00
N GLY A 544 -0.38 14.59 19.72
CA GLY A 544 0.69 14.06 18.86
C GLY A 544 1.80 15.08 18.67
N ILE A 545 3.04 14.60 18.68
CA ILE A 545 4.26 15.41 18.54
C ILE A 545 5.04 14.91 17.32
N GLU A 546 5.47 15.83 16.47
CA GLU A 546 6.29 15.50 15.32
C GLU A 546 7.68 15.00 15.75
N CYS A 547 8.12 13.86 15.21
CA CYS A 547 9.38 13.24 15.60
C CYS A 547 10.36 13.00 14.45
N LEU A 548 9.91 13.09 13.20
CA LEU A 548 10.74 12.99 12.01
C LEU A 548 10.28 14.02 10.97
N LYS A 549 11.21 14.70 10.31
CA LYS A 549 10.91 15.69 9.25
C LYS A 549 11.63 15.38 7.95
N TYR A 550 11.06 15.81 6.83
CA TYR A 550 11.74 15.72 5.55
C TYR A 550 12.90 16.73 5.50
N SER A 551 14.08 16.25 5.11
CA SER A 551 15.30 17.05 5.11
C SER A 551 15.19 18.25 4.19
N ASN A 552 15.75 19.38 4.63
CA ASN A 552 15.72 20.67 3.93
C ASN A 552 14.32 21.25 3.67
N LEU A 553 13.27 20.72 4.30
CA LEU A 553 11.91 21.23 4.18
C LEU A 553 11.42 21.82 5.52
N THR A 554 10.74 22.96 5.42
CA THR A 554 10.17 23.65 6.59
C THR A 554 8.76 23.15 6.84
N ASN A 555 8.48 22.73 8.08
CA ASN A 555 7.16 22.28 8.55
C ASN A 555 6.55 21.12 7.75
N GLN A 556 7.38 20.21 7.21
CA GLN A 556 6.92 19.00 6.54
C GLN A 556 7.46 17.78 7.28
N PHE A 557 6.56 17.04 7.93
CA PHE A 557 6.92 15.96 8.84
C PHE A 557 6.53 14.60 8.29
N ALA A 558 7.36 13.62 8.58
CA ALA A 558 7.24 12.24 8.13
C ALA A 558 6.76 11.31 9.26
N ALA A 559 6.87 11.72 10.53
CA ALA A 559 6.42 10.91 11.64
C ALA A 559 5.86 11.74 12.80
N VAL A 560 4.84 11.18 13.45
CA VAL A 560 4.22 11.70 14.68
C VAL A 560 4.25 10.61 15.74
N CYS A 561 4.60 10.99 16.97
CA CYS A 561 4.56 10.10 18.13
C CYS A 561 3.62 10.63 19.22
N PHE A 562 3.11 9.71 20.05
CA PHE A 562 2.27 10.05 21.18
C PHE A 562 2.48 9.08 22.34
N GLN A 563 2.38 9.62 23.55
CA GLN A 563 2.29 8.87 24.80
C GLN A 563 1.23 9.52 25.68
N GLY A 564 0.25 8.75 26.14
CA GLY A 564 -0.80 9.27 27.01
C GLY A 564 -2.01 8.34 27.09
N ILE A 565 -3.06 8.83 27.74
CA ILE A 565 -4.33 8.12 27.82
C ILE A 565 -5.15 8.44 26.56
N TYR A 566 -5.55 7.39 25.83
CA TYR A 566 -6.42 7.52 24.66
C TYR A 566 -7.89 7.74 25.05
N PRO A 567 -8.73 8.29 24.16
CA PRO A 567 -10.14 8.53 24.47
C PRO A 567 -10.85 7.28 25.00
N GLY A 568 -11.44 7.37 26.19
CA GLY A 568 -12.11 6.24 26.85
C GLY A 568 -11.18 5.14 27.37
N GLY A 569 -9.86 5.33 27.34
CA GLY A 569 -8.89 4.44 27.97
C GLY A 569 -8.60 4.81 29.43
N SER A 570 -8.00 3.87 30.16
CA SER A 570 -7.56 4.07 31.55
C SER A 570 -6.06 3.81 31.75
N ALA A 571 -5.37 3.34 30.71
CA ALA A 571 -3.94 3.07 30.74
C ALA A 571 -3.21 3.98 29.75
N ILE A 572 -1.92 4.21 30.01
CA ILE A 572 -1.05 4.99 29.12
C ILE A 572 -0.65 4.09 27.97
N GLY A 573 -1.16 4.40 26.78
CA GLY A 573 -0.72 3.81 25.53
C GLY A 573 0.34 4.68 24.86
N LYS A 574 0.99 4.12 23.83
CA LYS A 574 1.91 4.88 22.97
C LYS A 574 1.68 4.52 21.50
N SER A 575 1.84 5.50 20.62
CA SER A 575 1.84 5.26 19.17
C SER A 575 2.95 6.03 18.47
N ILE A 576 3.43 5.47 17.37
CA ILE A 576 4.27 6.14 16.38
C ILE A 576 3.63 5.88 15.01
N CYS A 577 3.27 6.93 14.29
CA CYS A 577 2.76 6.89 12.92
C CYS A 577 3.81 7.48 11.98
N VAL A 578 4.24 6.72 10.97
CA VAL A 578 5.26 7.11 10.01
C VAL A 578 4.69 7.05 8.60
N GLY A 579 4.68 8.19 7.89
CA GLY A 579 4.24 8.31 6.49
C GLY A 579 5.26 7.79 5.46
N ILE A 580 6.26 7.04 5.92
CA ILE A 580 7.27 6.37 5.11
C ILE A 580 7.22 4.88 5.45
N PRO A 581 7.10 3.96 4.47
CA PRO A 581 7.15 2.52 4.72
C PRO A 581 8.52 2.12 5.31
N PHE A 582 8.54 1.55 6.51
CA PHE A 582 9.78 1.26 7.24
C PHE A 582 10.72 0.30 6.50
N GLU A 583 10.16 -0.68 5.79
CA GLU A 583 10.86 -1.66 4.97
C GLU A 583 11.70 -1.01 3.85
N THR A 584 11.36 0.21 3.45
CA THR A 584 12.09 0.96 2.41
C THR A 584 13.30 1.70 2.97
N ILE A 585 13.43 1.84 4.30
CA ILE A 585 14.56 2.55 4.90
C ILE A 585 15.86 1.80 4.62
N TYR A 586 16.83 2.52 4.07
CA TYR A 586 18.16 2.02 3.73
C TYR A 586 19.28 3.00 4.14
N PRO A 587 20.52 2.54 4.30
CA PRO A 587 20.93 1.13 4.37
C PRO A 587 20.32 0.41 5.58
N GLU A 588 20.42 -0.92 5.61
CA GLU A 588 19.88 -1.75 6.70
C GLU A 588 20.33 -1.30 8.10
N GLU A 589 21.56 -0.81 8.24
CA GLU A 589 22.07 -0.24 9.50
C GLU A 589 21.19 0.91 10.01
N LYS A 590 20.76 1.83 9.13
CA LYS A 590 19.87 2.94 9.50
C LYS A 590 18.50 2.44 9.91
N ARG A 591 18.00 1.40 9.24
CA ARG A 591 16.72 0.76 9.57
C ARG A 591 16.77 0.09 10.96
N ASN A 592 17.88 -0.58 11.29
CA ASN A 592 18.07 -1.20 12.60
C ASN A 592 18.14 -0.15 13.72
N ILE A 593 18.87 0.95 13.52
CA ILE A 593 18.95 2.08 14.47
C ILE A 593 17.57 2.75 14.63
N PHE A 594 16.81 2.89 13.55
CA PHE A 594 15.45 3.43 13.62
C PHE A 594 14.56 2.57 14.52
N MET A 595 14.60 1.24 14.33
CA MET A 595 13.85 0.30 15.17
C MET A 595 14.31 0.32 16.63
N GLU A 596 15.62 0.49 16.89
CA GLU A 596 16.15 0.68 18.24
C GLU A 596 15.45 1.85 18.96
N LYS A 597 15.25 2.99 18.26
CA LYS A 597 14.57 4.16 18.81
C LYS A 597 13.07 3.93 19.05
N VAL A 598 12.40 3.23 18.13
CA VAL A 598 11.00 2.80 18.31
C VAL A 598 10.85 1.96 19.59
N ILE A 599 11.70 0.95 19.74
CA ILE A 599 11.74 0.06 20.90
C ILE A 599 12.04 0.84 22.18
N SER A 600 13.04 1.73 22.15
CA SER A 600 13.43 2.56 23.30
C SER A 600 12.28 3.45 23.75
N PHE A 601 11.56 4.08 22.82
CA PHE A 601 10.37 4.86 23.13
C PHE A 601 9.28 4.00 23.78
N PHE A 602 8.99 2.80 23.28
CA PHE A 602 7.95 1.95 23.86
C PHE A 602 8.28 1.40 25.23
N ASN A 603 9.55 1.09 25.49
CA ASN A 603 10.03 0.59 26.78
C ASN A 603 10.34 1.69 27.78
N SER A 604 10.50 2.93 27.34
CA SER A 604 10.74 4.04 28.26
C SER A 604 9.63 4.06 29.32
N PRO A 605 9.99 4.08 30.61
CA PRO A 605 9.00 4.08 31.68
C PRO A 605 8.09 5.29 31.50
N VAL A 606 6.86 5.16 32.00
CA VAL A 606 6.01 6.33 32.21
C VAL A 606 6.71 7.14 33.30
N ASN A 607 7.62 8.01 32.90
CA ASN A 607 8.05 9.06 33.78
C ASN A 607 6.81 9.91 34.04
N VAL A 608 6.48 10.11 35.31
CA VAL A 608 5.83 11.36 35.75
C VAL A 608 6.89 12.46 35.60
N SER A 609 7.42 12.63 34.40
CA SER A 609 8.23 13.77 33.99
C SER A 609 7.23 14.75 33.41
N GLU A 610 7.14 15.89 34.08
CA GLU A 610 6.42 17.07 33.62
C GLU A 610 6.58 17.24 32.11
N ASP A 611 5.44 17.11 31.43
CA ASP A 611 5.12 17.53 30.09
C ASP A 611 6.27 18.07 29.23
N PHE A 612 6.47 17.44 28.05
CA PHE A 612 6.95 18.11 26.85
C PHE A 612 5.92 19.14 26.33
N GLN A 613 5.35 19.96 27.22
CA GLN A 613 4.69 21.19 26.83
C GLN A 613 5.79 22.15 26.43
N SER A 614 5.68 22.71 25.22
CA SER A 614 6.45 23.86 24.78
C SER A 614 6.57 24.86 25.91
N VAL A 615 7.77 24.99 26.48
CA VAL A 615 7.99 25.86 27.64
C VAL A 615 7.68 27.29 27.21
N PRO A 616 6.68 27.95 27.82
CA PRO A 616 6.26 29.28 27.39
C PRO A 616 7.42 30.28 27.49
N THR A 617 7.66 31.06 26.44
CA THR A 617 8.72 32.08 26.42
C THR A 617 8.28 33.41 27.07
N SER A 618 7.01 33.52 27.48
CA SER A 618 6.42 34.76 28.01
C SER A 618 5.52 34.51 29.23
N PHE A 619 5.58 35.41 30.20
CA PHE A 619 4.64 35.46 31.34
C PHE A 619 3.29 36.03 30.88
N LYS A 620 2.22 35.22 30.93
CA LYS A 620 0.88 35.59 30.45
C LYS A 620 -0.22 35.20 31.44
N LEU A 621 -1.26 36.02 31.49
CA LEU A 621 -2.50 35.74 32.21
C LEU A 621 -3.65 35.74 31.21
N TYR A 622 -4.33 34.61 31.06
CA TYR A 622 -5.44 34.47 30.11
C TYR A 622 -6.74 35.01 30.68
N GLN A 623 -7.68 35.29 29.79
CA GLN A 623 -9.06 35.57 30.15
C GLN A 623 -9.67 34.29 30.74
N ASN A 624 -10.39 34.40 31.86
CA ASN A 624 -11.07 33.28 32.48
C ASN A 624 -12.13 32.70 31.53
N TYR A 625 -12.32 31.39 31.53
CA TYR A 625 -13.36 30.72 30.74
C TYR A 625 -14.18 29.74 31.58
N PRO A 626 -15.52 29.79 31.51
CA PRO A 626 -16.33 30.77 30.76
C PRO A 626 -16.23 32.20 31.34
N ASN A 627 -16.55 33.23 30.54
CA ASN A 627 -16.77 34.61 31.01
C ASN A 627 -17.81 35.32 30.13
N PRO A 628 -19.01 35.69 30.63
CA PRO A 628 -19.49 35.53 32.01
C PRO A 628 -19.56 34.06 32.49
N PHE A 629 -19.47 33.83 33.79
CA PHE A 629 -19.50 32.48 34.39
C PHE A 629 -20.58 32.34 35.47
N ASN A 630 -20.99 31.09 35.75
CA ASN A 630 -21.94 30.75 36.81
C ASN A 630 -21.77 29.29 37.31
N PRO A 631 -21.54 29.05 38.61
CA PRO A 631 -20.79 29.88 39.54
C PRO A 631 -19.26 29.65 39.40
N SER A 632 -18.82 28.78 38.49
CA SER A 632 -17.40 28.40 38.36
C SER A 632 -16.78 28.82 37.02
N THR A 633 -15.51 29.22 37.06
CA THR A 633 -14.67 29.49 35.89
C THR A 633 -13.29 28.88 36.08
N THR A 634 -12.57 28.67 34.99
CA THR A 634 -11.14 28.34 35.02
C THR A 634 -10.33 29.58 34.66
N ILE A 635 -9.28 29.86 35.43
CA ILE A 635 -8.28 30.89 35.14
C ILE A 635 -7.00 30.18 34.74
N SER A 636 -6.46 30.54 33.57
CA SER A 636 -5.22 29.96 33.06
C SER A 636 -4.10 31.01 32.97
N TYR A 637 -2.86 30.59 33.18
CA TYR A 637 -1.69 31.47 33.07
C TYR A 637 -0.42 30.69 32.72
N GLU A 638 0.59 31.39 32.22
CA GLU A 638 1.90 30.84 31.83
C GLU A 638 3.02 31.44 32.66
N ILE A 639 3.88 30.56 33.19
CA ILE A 639 5.13 30.93 33.86
C ILE A 639 6.30 30.60 32.93
N PRO A 640 7.14 31.57 32.52
CA PRO A 640 8.24 31.31 31.60
C PRO A 640 9.43 30.64 32.29
N SER A 641 10.26 29.92 31.53
CA SER A 641 11.51 29.32 32.06
C SER A 641 12.63 30.32 32.33
N LEU A 642 12.53 31.52 31.78
CA LEU A 642 13.48 32.61 31.97
C LEU A 642 12.76 33.79 32.61
N VAL A 643 13.05 34.03 33.88
CA VAL A 643 12.63 35.27 34.56
C VAL A 643 13.91 36.08 34.83
N ASN A 644 14.10 37.17 34.07
CA ASN A 644 15.17 38.16 34.26
C ASN A 644 16.62 37.66 34.06
N GLY A 645 16.86 36.75 33.10
CA GLY A 645 18.23 36.35 32.73
C GLY A 645 18.94 35.42 33.72
N ASP A 646 18.31 35.06 34.83
CA ASP A 646 18.80 34.04 35.76
C ASP A 646 18.12 32.68 35.48
N SER A 647 18.93 31.63 35.39
CA SER A 647 18.57 30.25 35.00
C SER A 647 17.86 29.43 36.08
N LYS A 648 17.14 30.07 37.02
CA LYS A 648 16.25 29.37 37.95
C LYS A 648 14.85 29.29 37.37
N ALA A 649 14.56 28.15 36.76
CA ALA A 649 13.31 27.86 36.09
C ALA A 649 12.19 27.65 37.15
N GLY A 650 11.38 28.69 37.42
CA GLY A 650 10.23 28.70 38.35
C GLY A 650 10.30 29.83 39.39
N GLY A 651 9.15 30.28 39.89
CA GLY A 651 9.07 31.44 40.81
C GLY A 651 7.91 31.36 41.78
N PHE A 652 7.95 32.15 42.85
CA PHE A 652 6.80 32.32 43.74
C PHE A 652 5.70 33.07 42.99
N VAL A 653 4.51 32.47 42.93
CA VAL A 653 3.36 32.98 42.19
C VAL A 653 2.21 33.21 43.16
N THR A 654 1.59 34.38 43.03
CA THR A 654 0.40 34.73 43.78
C THR A 654 -0.73 35.08 42.79
N LEU A 655 -1.85 34.36 42.86
CA LEU A 655 -3.07 34.65 42.11
C LEU A 655 -4.18 34.98 43.09
N LYS A 656 -4.70 36.21 43.02
CA LYS A 656 -5.72 36.74 43.94
C LYS A 656 -6.93 37.27 43.19
N VAL A 657 -8.10 37.18 43.81
CA VAL A 657 -9.37 37.72 43.32
C VAL A 657 -9.79 38.91 44.18
N TYR A 658 -10.27 39.98 43.54
CA TYR A 658 -10.68 41.24 44.16
C TYR A 658 -12.08 41.65 43.70
N ASP A 659 -12.78 42.40 44.57
CA ASP A 659 -14.01 43.09 44.19
C ASP A 659 -13.73 44.43 43.46
N VAL A 660 -14.79 45.14 43.07
CA VAL A 660 -14.70 46.44 42.38
C VAL A 660 -14.11 47.57 43.23
N LEU A 661 -14.06 47.41 44.56
CA LEU A 661 -13.47 48.36 45.49
C LEU A 661 -11.99 48.04 45.77
N GLY A 662 -11.48 46.94 45.22
CA GLY A 662 -10.10 46.47 45.42
C GLY A 662 -9.91 45.64 46.70
N ASN A 663 -10.98 45.23 47.38
CA ASN A 663 -10.86 44.33 48.52
C ASN A 663 -10.51 42.92 48.03
N GLU A 664 -9.55 42.27 48.68
CA GLU A 664 -9.20 40.88 48.41
C GLU A 664 -10.33 39.96 48.86
N ILE A 665 -10.86 39.17 47.93
CA ILE A 665 -11.93 38.21 48.19
C ILE A 665 -11.36 36.84 48.51
N THR A 666 -10.36 36.40 47.75
CA THR A 666 -9.69 35.12 47.99
C THR A 666 -8.33 35.06 47.30
N THR A 667 -7.45 34.24 47.84
CA THR A 667 -6.18 33.86 47.21
C THR A 667 -6.32 32.46 46.62
N LEU A 668 -6.15 32.35 45.31
CA LEU A 668 -6.28 31.10 44.56
C LEU A 668 -4.96 30.33 44.44
N VAL A 669 -3.83 31.05 44.41
CA VAL A 669 -2.47 30.50 44.37
C VAL A 669 -1.57 31.37 45.23
N ASN A 670 -0.70 30.76 46.03
CA ASN A 670 0.30 31.46 46.84
C ASN A 670 1.48 30.55 47.16
N GLU A 671 2.17 30.09 46.13
CA GLU A 671 3.22 29.07 46.25
C GLU A 671 4.25 29.17 45.12
N TYR A 672 5.33 28.40 45.24
CA TYR A 672 6.30 28.25 44.16
C TYR A 672 5.72 27.40 43.04
N GLN A 673 5.70 27.95 41.83
CA GLN A 673 5.22 27.29 40.63
C GLN A 673 6.38 27.10 39.65
N LYS A 674 6.45 25.91 39.06
CA LYS A 674 7.41 25.59 37.99
C LYS A 674 7.03 26.31 36.69
N PRO A 675 7.98 26.51 35.76
CA PRO A 675 7.65 27.03 34.43
C PRO A 675 6.66 26.12 33.71
N GLY A 676 5.75 26.69 32.94
CA GLY A 676 4.72 25.94 32.23
C GLY A 676 3.37 26.63 32.24
N TYR A 677 2.38 25.94 31.68
CA TYR A 677 0.99 26.35 31.68
C TYR A 677 0.29 25.86 32.95
N HIS A 678 -0.47 26.74 33.58
CA HIS A 678 -1.16 26.46 34.84
C HIS A 678 -2.63 26.84 34.73
N THR A 679 -3.49 26.05 35.38
CA THR A 679 -4.93 26.31 35.44
C THR A 679 -5.45 26.19 36.87
N VAL A 680 -6.26 27.15 37.31
CA VAL A 680 -6.91 27.11 38.61
C VAL A 680 -8.40 27.36 38.45
N LYS A 681 -9.20 26.50 39.10
CA LYS A 681 -10.66 26.66 39.15
C LYS A 681 -11.03 27.65 40.24
N PHE A 682 -11.89 28.61 39.91
CA PHE A 682 -12.50 29.53 40.85
C PHE A 682 -14.00 29.24 40.96
N ASN A 683 -14.49 29.04 42.18
CA ASN A 683 -15.91 28.84 42.48
C ASN A 683 -16.41 30.05 43.28
N ALA A 684 -17.34 30.80 42.69
CA ALA A 684 -17.91 32.02 43.23
C ALA A 684 -19.36 31.83 43.72
N SER A 685 -19.74 30.61 44.10
CA SER A 685 -21.11 30.31 44.57
C SER A 685 -21.55 31.17 45.76
N SER A 686 -20.61 31.58 46.61
CA SER A 686 -20.83 32.46 47.77
C SER A 686 -20.84 33.97 47.45
N LEU A 687 -20.56 34.37 46.20
CA LEU A 687 -20.47 35.78 45.79
C LEU A 687 -21.73 36.25 45.05
N SER A 688 -22.01 37.55 45.05
CA SER A 688 -23.12 38.16 44.29
C SER A 688 -22.78 38.31 42.79
N SER A 689 -23.77 38.31 41.89
CA SER A 689 -23.54 38.67 40.48
C SER A 689 -22.84 40.03 40.37
N GLY A 690 -21.86 40.17 39.50
CA GLY A 690 -21.05 41.39 39.42
C GLY A 690 -19.73 41.22 38.69
N ILE A 691 -18.96 42.31 38.64
CA ILE A 691 -17.61 42.33 38.07
C ILE A 691 -16.60 42.06 39.19
N TYR A 692 -15.65 41.19 38.90
CA TYR A 692 -14.51 40.88 39.77
C TYR A 692 -13.21 41.01 38.99
N PHE A 693 -12.10 41.23 39.68
CA PHE A 693 -10.78 41.29 39.08
C PHE A 693 -9.92 40.16 39.64
N TYR A 694 -8.97 39.68 38.84
CA TYR A 694 -7.96 38.75 39.32
C TYR A 694 -6.58 39.20 38.90
N SER A 695 -5.63 39.08 39.82
CA SER A 695 -4.26 39.56 39.70
C SER A 695 -3.29 38.41 39.86
N LEU A 696 -2.44 38.21 38.86
CA LEU A 696 -1.33 37.26 38.87
C LEU A 696 -0.02 38.01 39.07
N GLN A 697 0.71 37.66 40.12
CA GLN A 697 1.99 38.28 40.46
C GLN A 697 3.10 37.23 40.53
N THR A 698 4.27 37.57 39.98
CA THR A 698 5.53 36.84 40.23
C THR A 698 6.71 37.82 40.23
N GLY A 699 7.51 37.80 41.31
CA GLY A 699 8.56 38.80 41.54
C GLY A 699 8.05 40.23 41.38
N ASN A 700 8.64 40.98 40.43
CA ASN A 700 8.28 42.38 40.13
C ASN A 700 7.22 42.54 39.02
N LYS A 701 6.65 41.45 38.50
CA LYS A 701 5.64 41.49 37.41
C LYS A 701 4.25 41.19 37.96
N THR A 702 3.28 42.00 37.56
CA THR A 702 1.86 41.82 37.89
C THR A 702 1.02 41.97 36.64
N LEU A 703 0.12 41.01 36.40
CA LEU A 703 -0.89 41.04 35.33
C LEU A 703 -2.29 40.98 35.95
N ASN A 704 -3.24 41.71 35.37
CA ASN A 704 -4.61 41.78 35.88
C ASN A 704 -5.60 41.54 34.75
N ASN A 705 -6.68 40.82 35.02
CA ASN A 705 -7.83 40.66 34.13
C ASN A 705 -9.14 40.81 34.92
N LYS A 706 -10.24 41.04 34.19
CA LYS A 706 -11.59 41.17 34.77
C LYS A 706 -12.45 39.96 34.42
N MET A 707 -13.36 39.57 35.30
CA MET A 707 -14.34 38.50 35.10
C MET A 707 -15.74 38.96 35.52
N ILE A 708 -16.77 38.37 34.92
CA ILE A 708 -18.18 38.72 35.12
C ILE A 708 -18.90 37.48 35.66
N LEU A 709 -19.37 37.53 36.91
CA LEU A 709 -20.22 36.50 37.50
C LEU A 709 -21.69 36.83 37.20
N MET A 710 -22.42 35.88 36.63
CA MET A 710 -23.83 36.01 36.29
C MET A 710 -24.62 34.87 36.92
N LYS A 711 -25.26 35.11 38.07
CA LYS A 711 -26.18 34.14 38.68
C LYS A 711 -27.52 34.05 37.98
#